data_AF-A0A520WGN1-F1
#
_entry.id   AF-A0A520WGN1-F1
#
_cell.length_a   1.000
_cell.length_b   1.000
_cell.length_c   1.000
_cell.angle_alpha   90.00
_cell.angle_beta   90.00
_cell.angle_gamma   90.00
#
_symmetry.space_group_name_H-M   'P 1'
#
loop_
_entity.id
_entity.type
_entity.pdbx_description
1 polymer ?
#
loop_
_entity_poly.entity_id
_entity_poly.type
_entity_poly.pdbx_seq_one_letter_code
_entity_poly.pdbx_strand_id
1 'polypeptide(L)'
;MLMRKPVFWIFASFLFVAGLYYSAKVFPKAFAILNVELKMDRESAFSKAKSLSNTNNWGPANYNQAATFYHDSQTQNFVELDAGGSDKVVMLMKNHLYHFYTWKVRHYKELEPNETIITFTPSGKFYGFKEILSETQKRASLSQDNARIIAENFIQMNTSIDLSNYKEIEASEEVFPSERIDHTFVYERLNTTIGSGSFRLKTMVSGNKVSEIKHYIKIPETFTRRFEEMRSANNTIASTASMAMFLLYGFGGVIVGLFIMMRKRWVVWKQAILWGTFVAVFGALGEINFWPLMWMYYPTALSEQSFFVQNIFSMVANTLLMGIIYSLSFMAAETLTRRAFPQQINFWNLWSKGASNSIQVLGRTVGGYFMIGFDLAFVITFYLLTKQFFGWWDPASTLFDPDVIATPFPWISSVSRALGAGFWEECLFRAVPIAGAALIGDRLGRRNQWIIIGFVIQSLIFAGAHANYPSYPAYARLVELIIPSIIFGILYLQFGLLPAIISHFIYNAVLMSIPIFSSSATGMWFDQLMVIILCLVPVWILIIGRIKEKNWVELDNKFYNSSFKPPPVKKTKSRKTSVKIPKYNRNNKNISITFGLIGIVLLFLFKSDKYAPGLDLNRNKAISIAEKYLVDNGVDLGDEWNRLVFVSPSGPGKQNRFIWQTVGKETYAFLMGDYIEAPGFTVRFAKFDGDLNERAEEYTVDLNNRGNPLRINHTLPEDKEGLELTEEDAKKLALNTILKYYNLSENVLELISAEPSKRPKRMDWEFVFKDIAPNKFYDGDKRLRVVINGDNIKTHEKFIFVPEEWERNERDQRAILDVASSSMSLLLNILVITAVVLGAIYWTNNKITTKLIFYIFSPLLIITVVSFINQLPSLIANFSTAQPYSNQLGVLIAGTIVSGLFVSMIPSILVASIHFQINEQKKIKEKPGLFEAMFIGVGIAGVFTMTNTFQPSLSPDWPNVFNGASRVPFLSIVSNLSGFLISAGFTTFIVLFISKKTKLWTIKKGLFSMLFILFGLIVIGSNNITGIGGWISSGIIVGVLFRWVYISTLRYNPELTLHIISSITVISLISEIITPAFPGAALGSSLIIISIIVLNYCWVHFSAKN
;
A
#
# COMPACT_ATOMS: atom_id res chain seq x y z
N MET A 1 17.54 23.08 40.02
CA MET A 1 18.01 22.83 41.42
C MET A 1 17.29 21.65 42.08
N LEU A 2 15.97 21.46 41.92
CA LEU A 2 15.22 20.35 42.56
C LEU A 2 15.72 18.95 42.17
N MET A 3 15.98 18.69 40.89
CA MET A 3 16.37 17.35 40.40
C MET A 3 17.81 16.92 40.77
N ARG A 4 18.60 17.80 41.39
CA ARG A 4 19.89 17.44 41.98
C ARG A 4 19.75 16.97 43.44
N LYS A 5 18.56 17.13 44.05
CA LYS A 5 18.29 16.72 45.42
C LYS A 5 17.86 15.24 45.47
N PRO A 6 18.37 14.43 46.42
CA PRO A 6 17.95 13.03 46.58
C PRO A 6 16.43 12.85 46.73
N VAL A 7 15.77 13.79 47.43
CA VAL A 7 14.32 13.77 47.68
C VAL A 7 13.51 13.67 46.38
N PHE A 8 13.93 14.34 45.30
CA PHE A 8 13.25 14.26 44.01
C PHE A 8 13.28 12.83 43.45
N TRP A 9 14.44 12.18 43.50
CA TRP A 9 14.61 10.82 43.00
C TRP A 9 13.89 9.79 43.86
N ILE A 10 13.89 9.97 45.20
CA ILE A 10 13.11 9.12 46.11
C ILE A 10 11.62 9.20 45.78
N PHE A 11 11.09 10.42 45.61
CA PHE A 11 9.69 10.61 45.24
C PHE A 11 9.36 10.04 43.87
N ALA A 12 10.22 10.25 42.86
CA ALA A 12 10.03 9.69 41.53
C ALA A 12 10.07 8.15 41.53
N SER A 13 10.96 7.54 42.32
CA SER A 13 11.01 6.09 42.52
C SER A 13 9.73 5.57 43.19
N PHE A 14 9.23 6.27 44.21
CA PHE A 14 7.96 5.92 44.85
C PHE A 14 6.79 5.96 43.86
N LEU A 15 6.66 7.04 43.09
CA LEU A 15 5.61 7.16 42.07
C LEU A 15 5.72 6.07 40.99
N PHE A 16 6.94 5.75 40.55
CA PHE A 16 7.18 4.68 39.60
C PHE A 16 6.70 3.33 40.13
N VAL A 17 7.12 2.95 41.34
CA VAL A 17 6.73 1.68 41.97
C VAL A 17 5.22 1.64 42.24
N ALA A 18 4.65 2.72 42.76
CA ALA A 18 3.21 2.82 43.02
C ALA A 18 2.38 2.73 41.74
N GLY A 19 2.81 3.40 40.66
CA GLY A 19 2.17 3.36 39.35
C GLY A 19 2.21 1.97 38.72
N LEU A 20 3.36 1.28 38.80
CA LEU A 20 3.47 -0.12 38.36
C LEU A 20 2.59 -1.07 39.16
N TYR A 21 2.59 -0.95 40.49
CA TYR A 21 1.75 -1.77 41.36
C TYR A 21 0.26 -1.57 41.08
N TYR A 22 -0.18 -0.32 40.95
CA TYR A 22 -1.55 0.01 40.56
C TYR A 22 -1.90 -0.59 39.20
N SER A 23 -1.02 -0.41 38.21
CA SER A 23 -1.22 -0.91 36.86
C SER A 23 -1.39 -2.43 36.86
N ALA A 24 -0.47 -3.17 37.48
CA ALA A 24 -0.54 -4.64 37.56
C ALA A 24 -1.85 -5.15 38.19
N LYS A 25 -2.39 -4.45 39.20
CA LYS A 25 -3.61 -4.84 39.91
C LYS A 25 -4.89 -4.52 39.13
N VAL A 26 -4.89 -3.45 38.35
CA VAL A 26 -6.11 -2.90 37.72
C VAL A 26 -6.22 -3.29 36.25
N PHE A 27 -5.10 -3.54 35.56
CA PHE A 27 -5.05 -3.89 34.14
C PHE A 27 -6.05 -4.99 33.72
N PRO A 28 -6.24 -6.11 34.45
CA PRO A 28 -7.20 -7.16 34.08
C PRO A 28 -8.68 -6.71 34.07
N LYS A 29 -9.00 -5.61 34.75
CA LYS A 29 -10.36 -5.04 34.74
C LYS A 29 -10.62 -4.17 33.51
N ALA A 30 -9.56 -3.60 32.94
CA ALA A 30 -9.66 -2.75 31.76
C ALA A 30 -9.65 -3.57 30.45
N PHE A 31 -8.99 -4.74 30.43
CA PHE A 31 -8.77 -5.52 29.19
C PHE A 31 -9.24 -6.97 29.31
N ALA A 32 -10.25 -7.33 28.52
CA ALA A 32 -10.95 -8.62 28.57
C ALA A 32 -10.08 -9.82 28.16
N ILE A 33 -9.05 -9.61 27.34
CA ILE A 33 -8.22 -10.69 26.77
C ILE A 33 -7.40 -11.47 27.83
N LEU A 34 -7.10 -10.88 28.98
CA LEU A 34 -6.43 -11.62 30.07
C LEU A 34 -7.27 -12.77 30.65
N ASN A 35 -8.53 -12.92 30.22
CA ASN A 35 -9.38 -14.05 30.56
C ASN A 35 -9.28 -15.24 29.57
N VAL A 36 -8.47 -15.12 28.50
CA VAL A 36 -8.26 -16.22 27.56
C VAL A 36 -7.25 -17.21 28.15
N GLU A 37 -7.70 -18.43 28.44
CA GLU A 37 -6.79 -19.52 28.82
C GLU A 37 -6.02 -20.04 27.60
N LEU A 38 -4.88 -19.40 27.33
CA LEU A 38 -3.94 -19.82 26.29
C LEU A 38 -3.09 -21.01 26.80
N LYS A 39 -3.57 -22.23 26.55
CA LYS A 39 -2.87 -23.48 26.94
C LYS A 39 -2.11 -24.15 25.80
N MET A 40 -2.56 -23.94 24.56
CA MET A 40 -1.94 -24.51 23.36
C MET A 40 -0.85 -23.57 22.83
N ASP A 41 0.29 -24.13 22.45
CA ASP A 41 1.35 -23.45 21.70
C ASP A 41 1.40 -23.91 20.23
N ARG A 42 2.28 -23.27 19.45
CA ARG A 42 2.41 -23.53 18.01
C ARG A 42 2.80 -24.98 17.70
N GLU A 43 3.75 -25.55 18.43
CA GLU A 43 4.25 -26.90 18.17
C GLU A 43 3.20 -27.96 18.55
N SER A 44 2.45 -27.73 19.63
CA SER A 44 1.26 -28.51 19.96
C SER A 44 0.19 -28.43 18.88
N ALA A 45 -0.03 -27.24 18.31
CA ALA A 45 -0.97 -27.05 17.21
C ALA A 45 -0.57 -27.84 15.96
N PHE A 46 0.70 -27.79 15.56
CA PHE A 46 1.24 -28.62 14.48
C PHE A 46 1.07 -30.12 14.72
N SER A 47 1.43 -30.60 15.91
CA SER A 47 1.31 -32.03 16.25
C SER A 47 -0.14 -32.52 16.17
N LYS A 48 -1.08 -31.78 16.76
CA LYS A 48 -2.51 -32.12 16.75
C LYS A 48 -3.12 -32.03 15.35
N ALA A 49 -2.79 -30.99 14.60
CA ALA A 49 -3.21 -30.83 13.21
C ALA A 49 -2.73 -32.01 12.36
N LYS A 50 -1.46 -32.40 12.49
CA LYS A 50 -0.90 -33.58 11.81
C LYS A 50 -1.63 -34.87 12.14
N SER A 51 -1.94 -35.10 13.42
CA SER A 51 -2.71 -36.28 13.84
C SER A 51 -4.10 -36.32 13.19
N LEU A 52 -4.81 -35.18 13.18
CA LEU A 52 -6.14 -35.07 12.57
C LEU A 52 -6.10 -35.25 11.06
N SER A 53 -5.15 -34.62 10.38
CA SER A 53 -4.96 -34.80 8.93
C SER A 53 -4.65 -36.24 8.56
N ASN A 54 -3.77 -36.92 9.30
CA ASN A 54 -3.45 -38.32 9.04
C ASN A 54 -4.65 -39.25 9.27
N THR A 55 -5.45 -38.99 10.30
CA THR A 55 -6.63 -39.82 10.64
C THR A 55 -7.75 -39.66 9.63
N ASN A 56 -7.98 -38.43 9.16
CA ASN A 56 -9.10 -38.09 8.28
C ASN A 56 -8.69 -37.96 6.79
N ASN A 57 -7.41 -38.22 6.48
CA ASN A 57 -6.82 -38.04 5.17
C ASN A 57 -7.08 -36.63 4.60
N TRP A 58 -6.84 -35.58 5.40
CA TRP A 58 -7.04 -34.18 5.01
C TRP A 58 -5.77 -33.54 4.46
N GLY A 59 -5.91 -32.84 3.34
CA GLY A 59 -4.87 -32.01 2.74
C GLY A 59 -3.94 -32.80 1.81
N PRO A 60 -2.89 -32.15 1.30
CA PRO A 60 -1.97 -32.77 0.35
C PRO A 60 -1.04 -33.75 1.06
N ALA A 61 -0.54 -34.76 0.34
CA ALA A 61 0.50 -35.63 0.86
C ALA A 61 1.85 -34.88 0.93
N ASN A 62 2.63 -35.11 1.99
CA ASN A 62 3.92 -34.44 2.24
C ASN A 62 3.80 -32.90 2.27
N TYR A 63 2.87 -32.39 3.07
CA TYR A 63 2.60 -30.97 3.21
C TYR A 63 3.65 -30.23 4.04
N ASN A 64 3.77 -28.92 3.78
CA ASN A 64 4.32 -27.93 4.69
C ASN A 64 3.21 -27.37 5.59
N GLN A 65 3.58 -26.85 6.75
CA GLN A 65 2.62 -26.34 7.73
C GLN A 65 2.96 -24.94 8.22
N ALA A 66 1.91 -24.13 8.44
CA ALA A 66 1.98 -22.79 9.02
C ALA A 66 0.88 -22.63 10.07
N ALA A 67 1.08 -21.75 11.05
CA ALA A 67 0.11 -21.52 12.10
C ALA A 67 0.00 -20.04 12.49
N THR A 68 -1.22 -19.60 12.78
CA THR A 68 -1.56 -18.26 13.30
C THR A 68 -2.45 -18.38 14.53
N PHE A 69 -2.32 -17.44 15.47
CA PHE A 69 -3.26 -17.25 16.55
C PHE A 69 -4.23 -16.12 16.17
N TYR A 70 -5.24 -16.49 15.39
CA TYR A 70 -6.18 -15.59 14.74
C TYR A 70 -7.15 -14.93 15.74
N HIS A 71 -7.47 -13.65 15.48
CA HIS A 71 -8.46 -12.87 16.22
C HIS A 71 -9.60 -12.36 15.33
N ASP A 72 -10.84 -12.72 15.66
CA ASP A 72 -12.06 -12.22 15.03
C ASP A 72 -12.50 -10.86 15.62
N SER A 73 -11.76 -9.81 15.24
CA SER A 73 -12.01 -8.45 15.70
C SER A 73 -13.35 -7.87 15.25
N GLN A 74 -13.84 -8.26 14.07
CA GLN A 74 -15.11 -7.74 13.53
C GLN A 74 -16.29 -8.22 14.38
N THR A 75 -16.33 -9.52 14.68
CA THR A 75 -17.37 -10.08 15.57
C THR A 75 -17.23 -9.51 16.98
N GLN A 76 -16.00 -9.36 17.50
CA GLN A 76 -15.82 -8.75 18.82
C GLN A 76 -16.39 -7.32 18.87
N ASN A 77 -16.06 -6.46 17.89
CA ASN A 77 -16.56 -5.09 17.84
C ASN A 77 -18.10 -5.05 17.75
N PHE A 78 -18.71 -5.96 16.98
CA PHE A 78 -20.17 -6.11 16.93
C PHE A 78 -20.76 -6.43 18.30
N VAL A 79 -20.18 -7.39 19.02
CA VAL A 79 -20.69 -7.77 20.35
C VAL A 79 -20.53 -6.64 21.36
N GLU A 80 -19.40 -5.95 21.34
CA GLU A 80 -19.12 -4.85 22.26
C GLU A 80 -20.04 -3.65 22.03
N LEU A 81 -20.32 -3.31 20.77
CA LEU A 81 -21.12 -2.12 20.44
C LEU A 81 -22.63 -2.39 20.39
N ASP A 82 -23.07 -3.58 19.93
CA ASP A 82 -24.48 -3.86 19.64
C ASP A 82 -25.08 -5.07 20.37
N ALA A 83 -24.25 -5.93 20.98
CA ALA A 83 -24.74 -7.19 21.56
C ALA A 83 -24.41 -7.39 23.04
N GLY A 84 -24.21 -6.30 23.81
CA GLY A 84 -24.12 -6.36 25.27
C GLY A 84 -22.75 -6.05 25.88
N GLY A 85 -21.85 -5.38 25.15
CA GLY A 85 -20.62 -4.83 25.72
C GLY A 85 -19.51 -5.84 25.96
N SER A 86 -18.42 -5.35 26.58
CA SER A 86 -17.25 -6.17 26.94
C SER A 86 -17.61 -7.38 27.82
N ASP A 87 -18.62 -7.23 28.67
CA ASP A 87 -19.03 -8.28 29.60
C ASP A 87 -19.71 -9.44 28.85
N LYS A 88 -20.45 -9.15 27.77
CA LYS A 88 -20.97 -10.20 26.89
C LYS A 88 -19.84 -10.93 26.16
N VAL A 89 -18.82 -10.23 25.68
CA VAL A 89 -17.64 -10.86 25.07
C VAL A 89 -16.99 -11.84 26.05
N VAL A 90 -16.75 -11.41 27.29
CA VAL A 90 -16.21 -12.27 28.37
C VAL A 90 -17.13 -13.46 28.65
N MET A 91 -18.45 -13.24 28.72
CA MET A 91 -19.44 -14.30 28.93
C MET A 91 -19.44 -15.34 27.79
N LEU A 92 -19.40 -14.91 26.53
CA LEU A 92 -19.39 -15.81 25.37
C LEU A 92 -18.13 -16.68 25.35
N MET A 93 -16.98 -16.11 25.71
CA MET A 93 -15.72 -16.85 25.83
C MET A 93 -15.77 -17.85 26.99
N LYS A 94 -16.24 -17.44 28.17
CA LYS A 94 -16.35 -18.29 29.37
C LYS A 94 -17.34 -19.45 29.19
N ASN A 95 -18.48 -19.18 28.54
CA ASN A 95 -19.51 -20.19 28.28
C ASN A 95 -19.22 -21.05 27.04
N HIS A 96 -18.09 -20.82 26.37
CA HIS A 96 -17.68 -21.52 25.14
C HIS A 96 -18.75 -21.48 24.02
N LEU A 97 -19.52 -20.39 23.96
CA LEU A 97 -20.52 -20.18 22.90
C LEU A 97 -19.88 -19.66 21.60
N TYR A 98 -18.79 -18.90 21.72
CA TYR A 98 -17.99 -18.44 20.59
C TYR A 98 -16.53 -18.25 20.98
N HIS A 99 -15.61 -18.52 20.05
CA HIS A 99 -14.18 -18.35 20.25
C HIS A 99 -13.66 -17.23 19.35
N PHE A 100 -13.49 -16.03 19.91
CA PHE A 100 -12.91 -14.88 19.19
C PHE A 100 -11.43 -15.05 18.87
N TYR A 101 -10.74 -15.89 19.64
CA TYR A 101 -9.34 -16.23 19.45
C TYR A 101 -9.22 -17.72 19.14
N THR A 102 -8.49 -18.06 18.07
CA THR A 102 -8.35 -19.46 17.63
C THR A 102 -6.96 -19.71 17.05
N TRP A 103 -6.41 -20.90 17.31
CA TRP A 103 -5.27 -21.38 16.53
C TRP A 103 -5.76 -21.89 15.18
N LYS A 104 -5.17 -21.43 14.08
CA LYS A 104 -5.40 -21.98 12.74
C LYS A 104 -4.11 -22.55 12.22
N VAL A 105 -4.12 -23.82 11.83
CA VAL A 105 -2.98 -24.53 11.26
C VAL A 105 -3.29 -24.87 9.81
N ARG A 106 -2.50 -24.34 8.89
CA ARG A 106 -2.60 -24.62 7.46
C ARG A 106 -1.61 -25.69 7.07
N HIS A 107 -2.06 -26.72 6.38
CA HIS A 107 -1.28 -27.69 5.62
C HIS A 107 -1.39 -27.35 4.14
N TYR A 108 -0.27 -27.09 3.50
CA TYR A 108 -0.21 -26.64 2.11
C TYR A 108 0.99 -27.26 1.41
N LYS A 109 0.99 -27.20 0.09
CA LYS A 109 2.14 -27.59 -0.73
C LYS A 109 2.19 -26.71 -1.97
N GLU A 110 3.39 -26.31 -2.37
CA GLU A 110 3.56 -25.50 -3.57
C GLU A 110 3.00 -26.18 -4.80
N LEU A 111 2.43 -25.39 -5.70
CA LEU A 111 1.82 -25.80 -6.96
C LEU A 111 0.67 -26.82 -6.82
N GLU A 112 0.25 -27.17 -5.60
CA GLU A 112 -0.87 -28.07 -5.33
C GLU A 112 -2.12 -27.28 -4.88
N PRO A 113 -3.27 -27.43 -5.56
CA PRO A 113 -4.52 -26.79 -5.12
C PRO A 113 -5.02 -27.29 -3.76
N ASN A 114 -4.74 -28.56 -3.46
CA ASN A 114 -5.19 -29.19 -2.24
C ASN A 114 -4.48 -28.60 -1.02
N GLU A 115 -5.24 -28.08 -0.06
CA GLU A 115 -4.75 -27.57 1.21
C GLU A 115 -5.78 -27.76 2.31
N THR A 116 -5.36 -27.74 3.57
CA THR A 116 -6.28 -27.82 4.70
C THR A 116 -5.93 -26.82 5.78
N ILE A 117 -6.92 -26.11 6.31
CA ILE A 117 -6.80 -25.22 7.47
C ILE A 117 -7.60 -25.83 8.61
N ILE A 118 -6.94 -26.27 9.67
CA ILE A 118 -7.55 -26.84 10.87
C ILE A 118 -7.59 -25.77 11.95
N THR A 119 -8.75 -25.60 12.58
CA THR A 119 -8.97 -24.57 13.61
C THR A 119 -9.14 -25.22 14.98
N PHE A 120 -8.46 -24.67 15.99
CA PHE A 120 -8.54 -25.07 17.38
C PHE A 120 -8.92 -23.88 18.28
N THR A 121 -9.60 -24.18 19.38
CA THR A 121 -9.79 -23.24 20.49
C THR A 121 -8.45 -22.90 21.16
N PRO A 122 -8.32 -21.81 21.96
CA PRO A 122 -7.09 -21.49 22.69
C PRO A 122 -6.60 -22.60 23.64
N SER A 123 -7.54 -23.45 24.09
CA SER A 123 -7.27 -24.62 24.93
C SER A 123 -6.79 -25.85 24.13
N GLY A 124 -6.81 -25.78 22.80
CA GLY A 124 -6.37 -26.85 21.90
C GLY A 124 -7.41 -27.94 21.62
N LYS A 125 -8.71 -27.66 21.80
CA LYS A 125 -9.83 -28.50 21.31
C LYS A 125 -10.10 -28.21 19.83
N PHE A 126 -10.45 -29.23 19.04
CA PHE A 126 -10.88 -29.09 17.64
C PHE A 126 -12.12 -28.18 17.55
N TYR A 127 -12.10 -27.23 16.63
CA TYR A 127 -13.15 -26.22 16.47
C TYR A 127 -13.74 -26.16 15.05
N GLY A 128 -13.02 -26.69 14.05
CA GLY A 128 -13.47 -26.72 12.67
C GLY A 128 -12.29 -26.92 11.73
N PHE A 129 -12.58 -27.04 10.44
CA PHE A 129 -11.55 -27.13 9.41
C PHE A 129 -12.10 -26.68 8.05
N LYS A 130 -11.20 -26.42 7.10
CA LYS A 130 -11.52 -26.24 5.69
C LYS A 130 -10.45 -26.94 4.85
N GLU A 131 -10.86 -27.86 4.01
CA GLU A 131 -10.06 -28.50 2.97
C GLU A 131 -10.48 -27.92 1.62
N ILE A 132 -9.52 -27.39 0.89
CA ILE A 132 -9.72 -26.89 -0.48
C ILE A 132 -9.26 -28.01 -1.41
N LEU A 133 -10.06 -28.32 -2.43
CA LEU A 133 -9.77 -29.37 -3.41
C LEU A 133 -9.71 -28.77 -4.82
N SER A 134 -8.88 -29.34 -5.69
CA SER A 134 -8.79 -28.94 -7.10
C SER A 134 -10.14 -29.07 -7.79
N GLU A 135 -10.50 -28.14 -8.67
CA GLU A 135 -11.71 -28.25 -9.51
C GLU A 135 -11.70 -29.50 -10.42
N THR A 136 -10.52 -29.99 -10.78
CA THR A 136 -10.34 -31.17 -11.64
C THR A 136 -10.31 -32.50 -10.87
N GLN A 137 -10.32 -32.46 -9.53
CA GLN A 137 -10.29 -33.66 -8.72
C GLN A 137 -11.64 -34.38 -8.75
N LYS A 138 -11.69 -35.52 -9.46
CA LYS A 138 -12.86 -36.40 -9.54
C LYS A 138 -13.24 -36.94 -8.17
N ARG A 139 -14.52 -36.82 -7.83
CA ARG A 139 -15.19 -37.46 -6.69
C ARG A 139 -16.63 -37.80 -7.09
N ALA A 140 -17.38 -38.43 -6.19
CA ALA A 140 -18.77 -38.79 -6.45
C ALA A 140 -19.64 -37.54 -6.70
N SER A 141 -20.67 -37.70 -7.52
CA SER A 141 -21.72 -36.71 -7.75
C SER A 141 -22.94 -37.18 -6.94
N LEU A 142 -23.00 -36.78 -5.67
CA LEU A 142 -24.09 -37.19 -4.76
C LEU A 142 -25.28 -36.25 -4.88
N SER A 143 -26.48 -36.76 -4.59
CA SER A 143 -27.64 -35.91 -4.35
C SER A 143 -27.48 -35.11 -3.05
N GLN A 144 -28.14 -33.95 -2.99
CA GLN A 144 -28.12 -33.07 -1.83
C GLN A 144 -28.51 -33.78 -0.52
N ASP A 145 -29.52 -34.64 -0.54
CA ASP A 145 -29.96 -35.38 0.65
C ASP A 145 -28.88 -36.36 1.17
N ASN A 146 -28.21 -37.07 0.27
CA ASN A 146 -27.12 -37.98 0.65
C ASN A 146 -25.92 -37.20 1.18
N ALA A 147 -25.58 -36.07 0.57
CA ALA A 147 -24.53 -35.18 1.06
C ALA A 147 -24.86 -34.59 2.44
N ARG A 148 -26.12 -34.22 2.68
CA ARG A 148 -26.59 -33.74 3.99
C ARG A 148 -26.38 -34.79 5.07
N ILE A 149 -26.79 -36.03 4.82
CA ILE A 149 -26.60 -37.15 5.77
C ILE A 149 -25.11 -37.34 6.09
N ILE A 150 -24.22 -37.25 5.09
CA ILE A 150 -22.76 -37.34 5.30
C ILE A 150 -22.27 -36.20 6.20
N ALA A 151 -22.72 -34.96 5.96
CA ALA A 151 -22.34 -33.80 6.76
C ALA A 151 -22.80 -33.93 8.21
N GLU A 152 -24.07 -34.25 8.45
CA GLU A 152 -24.66 -34.35 9.78
C GLU A 152 -24.04 -35.48 10.60
N ASN A 153 -23.83 -36.66 10.00
CA ASN A 153 -23.16 -37.78 10.65
C ASN A 153 -21.73 -37.42 11.05
N PHE A 154 -20.99 -36.72 10.17
CA PHE A 154 -19.64 -36.30 10.49
C PHE A 154 -19.62 -35.34 11.68
N ILE A 155 -20.54 -34.38 11.73
CA ILE A 155 -20.66 -33.42 12.84
C ILE A 155 -20.95 -34.15 14.15
N GLN A 156 -21.92 -35.07 14.17
CA GLN A 156 -22.31 -35.82 15.37
C GLN A 156 -21.19 -36.74 15.89
N MET A 157 -20.41 -37.37 14.99
CA MET A 157 -19.35 -38.31 15.37
C MET A 157 -18.04 -37.64 15.77
N ASN A 158 -17.70 -36.48 15.20
CA ASN A 158 -16.37 -35.86 15.34
C ASN A 158 -16.37 -34.55 16.14
N THR A 159 -17.53 -34.03 16.50
CA THR A 159 -17.66 -32.76 17.23
C THR A 159 -18.62 -32.89 18.41
N SER A 160 -18.60 -31.90 19.30
CA SER A 160 -19.58 -31.79 20.40
C SER A 160 -20.79 -30.93 20.03
N ILE A 161 -21.03 -30.71 18.73
CA ILE A 161 -22.11 -29.86 18.25
C ILE A 161 -23.41 -30.66 18.27
N ASP A 162 -24.40 -30.15 19.00
CA ASP A 162 -25.76 -30.69 18.99
C ASP A 162 -26.61 -29.98 17.93
N LEU A 163 -26.77 -30.65 16.78
CA LEU A 163 -27.53 -30.16 15.62
C LEU A 163 -29.03 -29.95 15.91
N SER A 164 -29.59 -30.52 16.98
CA SER A 164 -31.00 -30.28 17.34
C SER A 164 -31.28 -28.82 17.72
N ASN A 165 -30.24 -28.07 18.09
CA ASN A 165 -30.33 -26.64 18.38
C ASN A 165 -30.21 -25.76 17.13
N TYR A 166 -30.13 -26.36 15.94
CA TYR A 166 -29.86 -25.68 14.68
C TYR A 166 -30.98 -25.93 13.66
N LYS A 167 -31.20 -24.96 12.78
CA LYS A 167 -32.10 -25.05 11.64
C LYS A 167 -31.34 -24.78 10.34
N GLU A 168 -31.47 -25.65 9.34
CA GLU A 168 -30.95 -25.40 7.99
C GLU A 168 -31.67 -24.19 7.39
N ILE A 169 -30.91 -23.22 6.88
CA ILE A 169 -31.43 -21.99 6.27
C ILE A 169 -30.97 -21.80 4.81
N GLU A 170 -29.88 -22.45 4.41
CA GLU A 170 -29.34 -22.40 3.06
C GLU A 170 -28.79 -23.79 2.70
N ALA A 171 -29.08 -24.25 1.49
CA ALA A 171 -28.49 -25.44 0.89
C ALA A 171 -28.21 -25.15 -0.59
N SER A 172 -27.04 -25.55 -1.08
CA SER A 172 -26.63 -25.27 -2.46
C SER A 172 -25.72 -26.35 -3.02
N GLU A 173 -25.66 -26.41 -4.34
CA GLU A 173 -24.75 -27.29 -5.08
C GLU A 173 -24.00 -26.54 -6.18
N GLU A 174 -22.77 -26.98 -6.44
CA GLU A 174 -21.91 -26.51 -7.54
C GLU A 174 -21.32 -27.71 -8.29
N VAL A 175 -21.46 -27.72 -9.61
CA VAL A 175 -20.91 -28.71 -10.53
C VAL A 175 -19.57 -28.24 -11.07
N PHE A 176 -18.51 -29.01 -10.79
CA PHE A 176 -17.17 -28.71 -11.27
C PHE A 176 -16.88 -29.35 -12.64
N PRO A 177 -15.86 -28.89 -13.39
CA PRO A 177 -15.44 -29.51 -14.66
C PRO A 177 -15.10 -31.01 -14.57
N SER A 178 -14.81 -31.52 -13.36
CA SER A 178 -14.59 -32.94 -13.09
C SER A 178 -15.87 -33.77 -12.91
N GLU A 179 -17.04 -33.17 -13.12
CA GLU A 179 -18.39 -33.69 -12.84
C GLU A 179 -18.67 -33.92 -11.34
N ARG A 180 -17.71 -33.56 -10.47
CA ARG A 180 -17.90 -33.54 -9.02
C ARG A 180 -18.95 -32.48 -8.65
N ILE A 181 -19.85 -32.86 -7.74
CA ILE A 181 -20.80 -31.93 -7.14
C ILE A 181 -20.37 -31.64 -5.70
N ASP A 182 -20.19 -30.37 -5.37
CA ASP A 182 -19.92 -29.93 -4.00
C ASP A 182 -21.19 -29.29 -3.41
N HIS A 183 -21.57 -29.76 -2.22
CA HIS A 183 -22.76 -29.30 -1.50
C HIS A 183 -22.38 -28.40 -0.33
N THR A 184 -23.06 -27.28 -0.15
CA THR A 184 -22.91 -26.40 1.02
C THR A 184 -24.21 -26.36 1.80
N PHE A 185 -24.12 -26.50 3.12
CA PHE A 185 -25.25 -26.33 4.04
C PHE A 185 -24.91 -25.29 5.10
N VAL A 186 -25.83 -24.37 5.36
CA VAL A 186 -25.70 -23.38 6.43
C VAL A 186 -26.85 -23.55 7.41
N TYR A 187 -26.48 -23.72 8.67
CA TYR A 187 -27.41 -23.87 9.77
C TYR A 187 -27.34 -22.66 10.71
N GLU A 188 -28.49 -22.20 11.17
CA GLU A 188 -28.63 -21.13 12.16
C GLU A 188 -29.06 -21.70 13.51
N ARG A 189 -28.42 -21.26 14.59
CA ARG A 189 -28.71 -21.72 15.95
C ARG A 189 -29.98 -21.06 16.49
N LEU A 190 -30.90 -21.86 17.03
CA LEU A 190 -32.23 -21.41 17.49
C LEU A 190 -32.28 -21.02 18.98
N ASN A 191 -31.51 -21.69 19.82
CA ASN A 191 -31.63 -21.56 21.29
C ASN A 191 -30.88 -20.36 21.88
N THR A 192 -30.19 -19.55 21.08
CA THR A 192 -29.42 -18.40 21.54
C THR A 192 -29.27 -17.37 20.43
N THR A 193 -29.57 -16.11 20.72
CA THR A 193 -29.37 -14.97 19.83
C THR A 193 -28.27 -14.05 20.36
N ILE A 194 -27.72 -13.20 19.48
CA ILE A 194 -26.68 -12.23 19.84
C ILE A 194 -26.98 -10.86 19.23
N GLY A 195 -27.75 -10.05 19.95
CA GLY A 195 -28.27 -8.79 19.41
C GLY A 195 -29.07 -9.05 18.13
N SER A 196 -28.75 -8.32 17.07
CA SER A 196 -29.29 -8.51 15.71
C SER A 196 -28.53 -9.55 14.86
N GLY A 197 -27.48 -10.17 15.41
CA GLY A 197 -26.69 -11.19 14.73
C GLY A 197 -27.15 -12.61 15.07
N SER A 198 -26.76 -13.57 14.23
CA SER A 198 -27.08 -14.98 14.42
C SER A 198 -25.85 -15.88 14.38
N PHE A 199 -25.84 -16.91 15.24
CA PHE A 199 -24.79 -17.93 15.22
C PHE A 199 -25.06 -18.90 14.08
N ARG A 200 -24.09 -19.03 13.17
CA ARG A 200 -24.18 -19.92 12.02
C ARG A 200 -23.08 -20.97 12.02
N LEU A 201 -23.45 -22.15 11.54
CA LEU A 201 -22.56 -23.26 11.25
C LEU A 201 -22.63 -23.54 9.75
N LYS A 202 -21.52 -23.36 9.04
CA LYS A 202 -21.40 -23.79 7.64
C LYS A 202 -20.70 -25.15 7.59
N THR A 203 -21.26 -26.07 6.81
CA THR A 203 -20.60 -27.32 6.44
C THR A 203 -20.59 -27.49 4.94
N MET A 204 -19.55 -28.10 4.40
CA MET A 204 -19.40 -28.37 2.98
C MET A 204 -19.04 -29.83 2.76
N VAL A 205 -19.62 -30.43 1.71
CA VAL A 205 -19.35 -31.81 1.29
C VAL A 205 -18.89 -31.79 -0.15
N SER A 206 -17.61 -32.04 -0.39
CA SER A 206 -17.06 -32.11 -1.74
C SER A 206 -17.11 -33.52 -2.29
N GLY A 207 -18.07 -33.77 -3.18
CA GLY A 207 -18.47 -35.10 -3.63
C GLY A 207 -19.01 -35.96 -2.47
N ASN A 208 -18.17 -36.84 -1.93
CA ASN A 208 -18.53 -37.75 -0.82
C ASN A 208 -17.71 -37.53 0.47
N LYS A 209 -17.05 -36.36 0.60
CA LYS A 209 -16.17 -36.05 1.74
C LYS A 209 -16.55 -34.72 2.34
N VAL A 210 -16.71 -34.66 3.67
CA VAL A 210 -16.85 -33.38 4.38
C VAL A 210 -15.54 -32.59 4.24
N SER A 211 -15.64 -31.38 3.70
CA SER A 211 -14.51 -30.51 3.36
C SER A 211 -14.51 -29.20 4.14
N GLU A 212 -15.59 -28.79 4.80
CA GLU A 212 -15.57 -27.60 5.66
C GLU A 212 -16.49 -27.78 6.88
N ILE A 213 -16.04 -27.30 8.05
CA ILE A 213 -16.86 -27.00 9.22
C ILE A 213 -16.41 -25.64 9.76
N LYS A 214 -17.30 -24.65 9.70
CA LYS A 214 -16.99 -23.27 10.09
C LYS A 214 -18.06 -22.69 11.00
N HIS A 215 -17.63 -22.25 12.19
CA HIS A 215 -18.43 -21.42 13.09
C HIS A 215 -18.22 -19.94 12.76
N TYR A 216 -19.30 -19.17 12.68
CA TYR A 216 -19.23 -17.72 12.55
C TYR A 216 -20.51 -17.06 13.08
N ILE A 217 -20.44 -15.77 13.38
CA ILE A 217 -21.62 -14.95 13.64
C ILE A 217 -21.93 -14.16 12.37
N LYS A 218 -23.17 -14.27 11.86
CA LYS A 218 -23.66 -13.42 10.78
C LYS A 218 -23.91 -12.03 11.33
N ILE A 219 -23.00 -11.11 11.00
CA ILE A 219 -23.09 -9.70 11.37
C ILE A 219 -24.01 -8.99 10.36
N PRO A 220 -25.00 -8.20 10.82
CA PRO A 220 -25.87 -7.42 9.92
C PRO A 220 -25.11 -6.32 9.17
N GLU A 221 -25.45 -6.09 7.91
CA GLU A 221 -24.91 -5.00 7.10
C GLU A 221 -25.10 -3.63 7.78
N THR A 222 -26.24 -3.44 8.44
CA THR A 222 -26.58 -2.20 9.15
C THR A 222 -25.52 -1.84 10.21
N PHE A 223 -25.02 -2.85 10.96
CA PHE A 223 -23.90 -2.67 11.87
C PHE A 223 -22.61 -2.36 11.11
N THR A 224 -22.26 -3.12 10.06
CA THR A 224 -20.98 -2.91 9.36
C THR A 224 -20.89 -1.53 8.73
N ARG A 225 -22.00 -1.04 8.15
CA ARG A 225 -22.10 0.31 7.59
C ARG A 225 -21.98 1.37 8.68
N ARG A 226 -22.68 1.22 9.81
CA ARG A 226 -22.62 2.16 10.94
C ARG A 226 -21.23 2.18 11.57
N PHE A 227 -20.58 1.03 11.66
CA PHE A 227 -19.20 0.91 12.12
C PHE A 227 -18.25 1.61 11.14
N GLU A 228 -18.39 1.41 9.82
CA GLU A 228 -17.60 2.12 8.82
C GLU A 228 -17.82 3.65 8.88
N GLU A 229 -19.06 4.11 9.04
CA GLU A 229 -19.39 5.53 9.21
C GLU A 229 -18.70 6.12 10.45
N MET A 230 -18.81 5.44 11.60
CA MET A 230 -18.13 5.82 12.84
C MET A 230 -16.61 5.91 12.64
N ARG A 231 -16.03 4.91 11.97
CA ARG A 231 -14.59 4.83 11.67
C ARG A 231 -14.14 5.88 10.66
N SER A 232 -15.03 6.37 9.79
CA SER A 232 -14.71 7.44 8.85
C SER A 232 -14.28 8.72 9.58
N ALA A 233 -14.90 9.04 10.73
CA ALA A 233 -14.54 10.21 11.53
C ALA A 233 -13.16 10.03 12.20
N ASN A 234 -12.89 8.85 12.76
CA ASN A 234 -11.56 8.47 13.27
C ASN A 234 -10.48 8.67 12.18
N ASN A 235 -10.73 8.08 11.01
CA ASN A 235 -9.84 8.12 9.86
C ASN A 235 -9.67 9.55 9.31
N THR A 236 -10.70 10.40 9.41
CA THR A 236 -10.62 11.81 8.96
C THR A 236 -9.71 12.62 9.87
N ILE A 237 -9.84 12.47 11.19
CA ILE A 237 -8.94 13.12 12.17
C ILE A 237 -7.51 12.65 11.93
N ALA A 238 -7.30 11.35 11.80
CA ALA A 238 -5.98 10.77 11.53
C ALA A 238 -5.38 11.25 10.22
N SER A 239 -6.12 11.17 9.11
CA SER A 239 -5.66 11.62 7.80
C SER A 239 -5.32 13.11 7.81
N THR A 240 -6.13 13.94 8.48
CA THR A 240 -5.88 15.39 8.61
C THR A 240 -4.61 15.66 9.40
N ALA A 241 -4.42 14.96 10.53
CA ALA A 241 -3.23 15.10 11.35
C ALA A 241 -1.96 14.57 10.64
N SER A 242 -2.05 13.43 9.95
CA SER A 242 -0.97 12.92 9.09
C SER A 242 -0.64 13.90 7.97
N MET A 243 -1.63 14.56 7.37
CA MET A 243 -1.39 15.60 6.37
C MET A 243 -0.63 16.78 6.94
N ALA A 244 -1.07 17.27 8.10
CA ALA A 244 -0.42 18.36 8.80
C ALA A 244 1.01 17.97 9.22
N MET A 245 1.24 16.73 9.65
CA MET A 245 2.56 16.16 9.90
C MET A 245 3.41 16.16 8.63
N PHE A 246 2.91 15.66 7.50
CA PHE A 246 3.65 15.64 6.23
C PHE A 246 4.01 17.06 5.77
N LEU A 247 3.08 18.02 5.85
CA LEU A 247 3.31 19.40 5.45
C LEU A 247 4.28 20.13 6.38
N LEU A 248 4.00 20.13 7.67
CA LEU A 248 4.75 20.94 8.64
C LEU A 248 6.07 20.27 9.01
N TYR A 249 6.08 18.96 9.23
CA TYR A 249 7.26 18.24 9.73
C TYR A 249 8.05 17.62 8.59
N GLY A 250 7.40 16.90 7.67
CA GLY A 250 8.07 16.30 6.52
C GLY A 250 8.61 17.34 5.54
N PHE A 251 7.74 18.15 4.96
CA PHE A 251 8.13 19.17 3.98
C PHE A 251 8.80 20.38 4.65
N GLY A 252 8.16 20.99 5.65
CA GLY A 252 8.68 22.16 6.35
C GLY A 252 9.92 21.86 7.20
N GLY A 253 9.81 20.93 8.15
CA GLY A 253 10.86 20.63 9.12
C GLY A 253 12.03 19.82 8.56
N VAL A 254 11.76 18.72 7.87
CA VAL A 254 12.78 17.82 7.33
C VAL A 254 13.33 18.38 6.02
N ILE A 255 12.53 18.57 4.97
CA ILE A 255 13.04 18.97 3.65
C ILE A 255 13.55 20.42 3.66
N VAL A 256 12.70 21.40 3.98
CA VAL A 256 13.08 22.82 3.98
C VAL A 256 14.05 23.13 5.11
N GLY A 257 13.84 22.57 6.31
CA GLY A 257 14.76 22.74 7.44
C GLY A 257 16.15 22.19 7.17
N LEU A 258 16.29 20.96 6.64
CA LEU A 258 17.60 20.43 6.23
C LEU A 258 18.21 21.26 5.11
N PHE A 259 17.43 21.67 4.11
CA PHE A 259 17.92 22.53 3.03
C PHE A 259 18.57 23.82 3.56
N ILE A 260 17.90 24.52 4.49
CA ILE A 260 18.44 25.73 5.13
C ILE A 260 19.69 25.39 5.96
N MET A 261 19.68 24.29 6.70
CA MET A 261 20.80 23.90 7.56
C MET A 261 22.01 23.40 6.77
N MET A 262 21.81 22.82 5.59
CA MET A 262 22.87 22.47 4.66
C MET A 262 23.56 23.74 4.15
N ARG A 263 22.81 24.80 3.81
CA ARG A 263 23.40 26.11 3.45
C ARG A 263 24.25 26.69 4.57
N LYS A 264 23.80 26.53 5.82
CA LYS A 264 24.54 26.97 7.01
C LYS A 264 25.64 25.99 7.46
N ARG A 265 25.73 24.79 6.86
CA ARG A 265 26.69 23.70 7.19
C ARG A 265 26.55 23.15 8.61
N TRP A 266 25.33 23.12 9.12
CA TRP A 266 25.01 22.58 10.44
C TRP A 266 24.71 21.07 10.42
N VAL A 267 24.43 20.52 9.25
CA VAL A 267 23.99 19.13 9.08
C VAL A 267 25.10 18.12 9.38
N VAL A 268 24.79 17.16 10.24
CA VAL A 268 25.60 15.97 10.51
C VAL A 268 24.83 14.76 10.03
N TRP A 269 25.28 14.18 8.92
CA TRP A 269 24.51 13.16 8.20
C TRP A 269 24.97 11.73 8.49
N LYS A 270 26.25 11.50 8.82
CA LYS A 270 26.80 10.14 8.95
C LYS A 270 26.15 9.36 10.09
N GLN A 271 26.04 9.97 11.27
CA GLN A 271 25.40 9.37 12.44
C GLN A 271 23.92 9.15 12.20
N ALA A 272 23.24 10.10 11.57
CA ALA A 272 21.83 9.97 11.23
C ALA A 272 21.58 8.80 10.26
N ILE A 273 22.43 8.60 9.25
CA ILE A 273 22.34 7.43 8.35
C ILE A 273 22.65 6.14 9.11
N LEU A 274 23.70 6.10 9.93
CA LEU A 274 24.03 4.92 10.71
C LEU A 274 22.87 4.45 11.59
N TRP A 275 22.28 5.37 12.36
CA TRP A 275 21.14 5.07 13.23
C TRP A 275 19.86 4.81 12.43
N GLY A 276 19.61 5.55 11.35
CA GLY A 276 18.45 5.33 10.48
C GLY A 276 18.48 3.94 9.85
N THR A 277 19.64 3.53 9.33
CA THR A 277 19.84 2.16 8.82
C THR A 277 19.76 1.12 9.93
N PHE A 278 20.35 1.36 11.11
CA PHE A 278 20.28 0.43 12.23
C PHE A 278 18.82 0.16 12.67
N VAL A 279 18.03 1.21 12.88
CA VAL A 279 16.63 1.09 13.30
C VAL A 279 15.80 0.42 12.19
N ALA A 280 16.04 0.73 10.92
CA ALA A 280 15.35 0.09 9.81
C ALA A 280 15.70 -1.41 9.70
N VAL A 281 16.98 -1.79 9.80
CA VAL A 281 17.43 -3.19 9.76
C VAL A 281 16.92 -3.96 10.98
N PHE A 282 16.94 -3.36 12.17
CA PHE A 282 16.39 -4.01 13.37
C PHE A 282 14.87 -4.18 13.28
N GLY A 283 14.15 -3.20 12.73
CA GLY A 283 12.74 -3.34 12.38
C GLY A 283 12.50 -4.48 11.38
N ALA A 284 13.34 -4.58 10.33
CA ALA A 284 13.27 -5.68 9.37
C ALA A 284 13.52 -7.05 10.02
N LEU A 285 14.43 -7.16 10.99
CA LEU A 285 14.60 -8.40 11.78
C LEU A 285 13.35 -8.76 12.58
N GLY A 286 12.62 -7.75 13.08
CA GLY A 286 11.30 -7.94 13.69
C GLY A 286 10.28 -8.52 12.71
N GLU A 287 10.23 -8.00 11.49
CA GLU A 287 9.30 -8.48 10.45
C GLU A 287 9.72 -9.86 9.90
N ILE A 288 11.01 -10.18 9.82
CA ILE A 288 11.51 -11.54 9.50
C ILE A 288 11.00 -12.55 10.53
N ASN A 289 10.80 -12.14 11.78
CA ASN A 289 10.23 -13.03 12.80
C ASN A 289 8.75 -13.37 12.53
N PHE A 290 8.01 -12.52 11.81
CA PHE A 290 6.65 -12.81 11.32
C PHE A 290 6.65 -13.62 10.01
N TRP A 291 7.82 -13.95 9.46
CA TRP A 291 7.91 -14.67 8.19
C TRP A 291 7.12 -15.99 8.16
N PRO A 292 7.14 -16.82 9.22
CA PRO A 292 6.34 -18.06 9.23
C PRO A 292 4.84 -17.82 9.04
N LEU A 293 4.32 -16.67 9.46
CA LEU A 293 2.90 -16.32 9.33
C LEU A 293 2.52 -15.94 7.90
N MET A 294 3.47 -15.48 7.08
CA MET A 294 3.20 -15.20 5.66
C MET A 294 2.77 -16.46 4.91
N TRP A 295 3.23 -17.63 5.35
CA TRP A 295 2.81 -18.92 4.80
C TRP A 295 1.35 -19.29 5.10
N MET A 296 0.68 -18.61 6.03
CA MET A 296 -0.78 -18.72 6.18
C MET A 296 -1.53 -18.15 4.98
N TYR A 297 -0.93 -17.17 4.30
CA TYR A 297 -1.53 -16.45 3.16
C TYR A 297 -0.78 -16.70 1.85
N TYR A 298 0.19 -17.62 1.84
CA TYR A 298 0.96 -18.02 0.67
C TYR A 298 0.02 -18.60 -0.41
N PRO A 299 -0.07 -18.02 -1.62
CA PRO A 299 -0.86 -18.61 -2.70
C PRO A 299 -0.15 -19.87 -3.20
N THR A 300 -0.73 -21.07 -3.01
CA THR A 300 -0.13 -22.33 -3.49
C THR A 300 0.00 -22.38 -5.01
N ALA A 301 -0.66 -21.48 -5.73
CA ALA A 301 -0.46 -21.26 -7.15
C ALA A 301 1.00 -20.94 -7.51
N LEU A 302 1.76 -20.32 -6.60
CA LEU A 302 3.15 -19.93 -6.80
C LEU A 302 4.08 -21.08 -6.38
N SER A 303 5.28 -21.16 -6.94
CA SER A 303 6.37 -21.90 -6.29
C SER A 303 6.82 -21.19 -5.01
N GLU A 304 7.34 -21.95 -4.03
CA GLU A 304 7.89 -21.38 -2.80
C GLU A 304 9.01 -20.39 -3.12
N GLN A 305 9.81 -20.69 -4.16
CA GLN A 305 10.87 -19.81 -4.64
C GLN A 305 10.32 -18.47 -5.16
N SER A 306 9.31 -18.49 -6.02
CA SER A 306 8.65 -17.27 -6.54
C SER A 306 8.11 -16.41 -5.41
N PHE A 307 7.43 -17.03 -4.44
CA PHE A 307 6.91 -16.33 -3.27
C PHE A 307 8.01 -15.78 -2.37
N PHE A 308 9.06 -16.57 -2.11
CA PHE A 308 10.19 -16.15 -1.29
C PHE A 308 10.90 -14.93 -1.88
N VAL A 309 11.14 -14.93 -3.20
CA VAL A 309 11.76 -13.82 -3.92
C VAL A 309 10.91 -12.55 -3.86
N GLN A 310 9.58 -12.65 -4.04
CA GLN A 310 8.65 -11.52 -3.93
C GLN A 310 8.68 -10.87 -2.54
N ASN A 311 8.63 -11.69 -1.49
CA ASN A 311 8.62 -11.19 -0.12
C ASN A 311 9.98 -10.62 0.29
N ILE A 312 11.10 -11.25 -0.11
CA ILE A 312 12.44 -10.69 0.15
C ILE A 312 12.59 -9.35 -0.55
N PHE A 313 12.17 -9.25 -1.81
CA PHE A 313 12.22 -7.99 -2.53
C PHE A 313 11.42 -6.90 -1.81
N SER A 314 10.17 -7.19 -1.44
CA SER A 314 9.29 -6.25 -0.73
C SER A 314 9.89 -5.82 0.61
N MET A 315 10.45 -6.76 1.37
CA MET A 315 11.12 -6.50 2.64
C MET A 315 12.37 -5.62 2.48
N VAL A 316 13.24 -5.93 1.50
CA VAL A 316 14.45 -5.13 1.22
C VAL A 316 14.07 -3.73 0.75
N ALA A 317 13.09 -3.62 -0.15
CA ALA A 317 12.59 -2.34 -0.65
C ALA A 317 12.03 -1.48 0.49
N ASN A 318 11.19 -2.06 1.36
CA ASN A 318 10.65 -1.38 2.54
C ASN A 318 11.75 -0.97 3.53
N THR A 319 12.73 -1.86 3.78
CA THR A 319 13.86 -1.57 4.68
C THR A 319 14.71 -0.40 4.16
N LEU A 320 14.96 -0.36 2.85
CA LEU A 320 15.67 0.76 2.21
C LEU A 320 14.87 2.06 2.32
N LEU A 321 13.56 2.03 2.05
CA LEU A 321 12.68 3.18 2.15
C LEU A 321 12.64 3.73 3.58
N MET A 322 12.38 2.87 4.58
CA MET A 322 12.37 3.25 5.99
C MET A 322 13.74 3.73 6.46
N GLY A 323 14.82 3.12 5.98
CA GLY A 323 16.19 3.59 6.22
C GLY A 323 16.39 5.04 5.76
N ILE A 324 15.86 5.42 4.59
CA ILE A 324 15.90 6.80 4.09
C ILE A 324 15.03 7.72 4.97
N ILE A 325 13.80 7.35 5.28
CA ILE A 325 12.86 8.15 6.08
C ILE A 325 13.42 8.40 7.48
N TYR A 326 13.91 7.37 8.16
CA TYR A 326 14.54 7.47 9.48
C TYR A 326 15.79 8.33 9.42
N SER A 327 16.67 8.11 8.44
CA SER A 327 17.89 8.90 8.27
C SER A 327 17.60 10.39 8.10
N LEU A 328 16.63 10.76 7.26
CA LEU A 328 16.24 12.16 7.05
C LEU A 328 15.60 12.76 8.31
N SER A 329 14.73 12.01 8.98
CA SER A 329 14.06 12.45 10.21
C SER A 329 15.07 12.70 11.33
N PHE A 330 16.00 11.76 11.56
CA PHE A 330 17.03 11.87 12.60
C PHE A 330 18.02 13.00 12.29
N MET A 331 18.38 13.16 11.01
CA MET A 331 19.24 14.24 10.56
C MET A 331 18.60 15.61 10.83
N ALA A 332 17.31 15.75 10.55
CA ALA A 332 16.57 16.98 10.81
C ALA A 332 16.41 17.23 12.31
N ALA A 333 15.91 16.24 13.06
CA ALA A 333 15.69 16.29 14.49
C ALA A 333 16.93 16.78 15.24
N GLU A 334 18.07 16.13 15.02
CA GLU A 334 19.28 16.46 15.75
C GLU A 334 19.92 17.76 15.25
N THR A 335 19.92 18.04 13.94
CA THR A 335 20.49 19.29 13.41
C THR A 335 19.71 20.52 13.90
N LEU A 336 18.37 20.46 13.87
CA LEU A 336 17.52 21.54 14.34
C LEU A 336 17.67 21.73 15.86
N THR A 337 17.63 20.62 16.63
CA THR A 337 17.81 20.65 18.10
C THR A 337 19.14 21.27 18.48
N ARG A 338 20.23 20.86 17.84
CA ARG A 338 21.57 21.37 18.13
C ARG A 338 21.66 22.87 17.93
N ARG A 339 21.05 23.39 16.87
CA ARG A 339 21.05 24.82 16.59
C ARG A 339 20.13 25.59 17.54
N ALA A 340 18.97 25.02 17.87
CA ALA A 340 17.94 25.67 18.68
C ALA A 340 18.31 25.71 20.17
N PHE A 341 18.92 24.64 20.70
CA PHE A 341 19.12 24.44 22.14
C PHE A 341 20.61 24.16 22.45
N PRO A 342 21.46 25.21 22.53
CA PRO A 342 22.91 25.06 22.71
C PRO A 342 23.30 24.44 24.07
N GLN A 343 22.43 24.54 25.08
CA GLN A 343 22.66 24.01 26.44
C GLN A 343 22.17 22.57 26.61
N GLN A 344 21.60 21.95 25.57
CA GLN A 344 21.29 20.52 25.60
C GLN A 344 22.53 19.69 25.25
N ILE A 345 22.57 18.46 25.76
CA ILE A 345 23.64 17.51 25.44
C ILE A 345 23.51 17.12 23.97
N ASN A 346 24.65 17.08 23.26
CA ASN A 346 24.69 16.59 21.89
C ASN A 346 24.28 15.13 21.85
N PHE A 347 23.18 14.85 21.13
CA PHE A 347 22.54 13.55 21.12
C PHE A 347 23.49 12.44 20.64
N TRP A 348 24.30 12.71 19.62
CA TRP A 348 25.27 11.73 19.09
C TRP A 348 26.44 11.43 20.03
N ASN A 349 26.64 12.26 21.08
CA ASN A 349 27.72 12.08 22.05
C ASN A 349 27.25 11.49 23.39
N LEU A 350 25.94 11.25 23.60
CA LEU A 350 25.36 10.81 24.88
C LEU A 350 26.03 9.55 25.45
N TRP A 351 26.38 8.60 24.58
CA TRP A 351 26.98 7.31 24.95
C TRP A 351 28.47 7.21 24.64
N SER A 352 29.12 8.36 24.37
CA SER A 352 30.56 8.41 24.12
C SER A 352 31.37 8.33 25.43
N LYS A 353 32.68 8.02 25.29
CA LYS A 353 33.63 7.98 26.41
C LYS A 353 33.63 9.33 27.16
N GLY A 354 33.44 9.30 28.48
CA GLY A 354 33.37 10.48 29.34
C GLY A 354 31.97 11.10 29.48
N ALA A 355 31.02 10.75 28.61
CA ALA A 355 29.61 11.12 28.76
C ALA A 355 28.78 10.00 29.41
N SER A 356 29.05 8.73 29.04
CA SER A 356 28.31 7.56 29.53
C SER A 356 28.48 7.28 31.03
N ASN A 357 29.55 7.78 31.66
CA ASN A 357 29.78 7.70 33.11
C ASN A 357 29.44 9.03 33.82
N SER A 358 28.62 9.90 33.22
CA SER A 358 28.21 11.16 33.83
C SER A 358 26.87 11.07 34.56
N ILE A 359 26.74 11.82 35.66
CA ILE A 359 25.50 11.89 36.45
C ILE A 359 24.34 12.49 35.63
N GLN A 360 24.66 13.43 34.72
CA GLN A 360 23.69 14.08 33.83
C GLN A 360 23.06 13.10 32.82
N VAL A 361 23.84 12.15 32.29
CA VAL A 361 23.32 11.12 31.39
C VAL A 361 22.59 10.04 32.19
N LEU A 362 23.12 9.65 33.36
CA LEU A 362 22.44 8.71 34.27
C LEU A 362 21.04 9.19 34.65
N GLY A 363 20.89 10.43 35.09
CA GLY A 363 19.59 10.98 35.44
C GLY A 363 18.60 11.00 34.28
N ARG A 364 19.07 11.27 33.05
CA ARG A 364 18.20 11.23 31.85
C ARG A 364 17.76 9.82 31.50
N THR A 365 18.64 8.84 31.63
CA THR A 365 18.32 7.43 31.40
C THR A 365 17.32 6.94 32.45
N VAL A 366 17.63 7.06 33.74
CA VAL A 366 16.75 6.61 34.85
C VAL A 366 15.42 7.35 34.84
N GLY A 367 15.44 8.66 34.58
CA GLY A 367 14.23 9.48 34.47
C GLY A 367 13.28 8.98 33.38
N GLY A 368 13.81 8.52 32.24
CA GLY A 368 12.99 7.89 31.19
C GLY A 368 12.27 6.63 31.65
N TYR A 369 12.92 5.76 32.45
CA TYR A 369 12.27 4.57 33.00
C TYR A 369 11.21 4.90 34.05
N PHE A 370 11.45 5.90 34.91
CA PHE A 370 10.50 6.24 35.97
C PHE A 370 9.16 6.74 35.43
N MET A 371 9.12 7.28 34.21
CA MET A 371 7.89 7.73 33.56
C MET A 371 6.92 6.59 33.21
N ILE A 372 7.42 5.37 32.99
CA ILE A 372 6.60 4.22 32.56
C ILE A 372 5.48 3.92 33.58
N GLY A 373 5.79 3.98 34.87
CA GLY A 373 4.81 3.73 35.92
C GLY A 373 3.66 4.74 35.89
N PHE A 374 3.95 5.99 35.55
CA PHE A 374 2.93 7.02 35.32
C PHE A 374 2.16 6.76 34.04
N ASP A 375 2.84 6.49 32.91
CA ASP A 375 2.20 6.31 31.60
C ASP A 375 1.19 5.13 31.62
N LEU A 376 1.57 4.00 32.25
CA LEU A 376 0.69 2.84 32.43
C LEU A 376 -0.48 3.14 33.37
N ALA A 377 -0.23 3.81 34.50
CA ALA A 377 -1.31 4.18 35.42
C ALA A 377 -2.29 5.16 34.78
N PHE A 378 -1.79 6.09 33.97
CA PHE A 378 -2.58 7.05 33.21
C PHE A 378 -3.49 6.34 32.22
N VAL A 379 -2.96 5.50 31.32
CA VAL A 379 -3.77 4.87 30.26
C VAL A 379 -4.89 3.99 30.83
N ILE A 380 -4.59 3.20 31.87
CA ILE A 380 -5.58 2.34 32.54
C ILE A 380 -6.66 3.19 33.20
N THR A 381 -6.26 4.23 33.91
CA THR A 381 -7.19 5.13 34.60
C THR A 381 -8.05 5.88 33.60
N PHE A 382 -7.46 6.34 32.49
CA PHE A 382 -8.16 7.02 31.42
C PHE A 382 -9.29 6.15 30.87
N TYR A 383 -9.00 4.92 30.43
CA TYR A 383 -10.03 4.02 29.89
C TYR A 383 -11.12 3.65 30.90
N LEU A 384 -10.75 3.43 32.17
CA LEU A 384 -11.75 3.15 33.20
C LEU A 384 -12.67 4.35 33.46
N LEU A 385 -12.09 5.55 33.57
CA LEU A 385 -12.85 6.78 33.79
C LEU A 385 -13.72 7.12 32.58
N THR A 386 -13.20 7.04 31.37
CA THR A 386 -13.97 7.41 30.17
C THR A 386 -15.11 6.44 29.90
N LYS A 387 -14.88 5.13 30.12
CA LYS A 387 -15.93 4.12 30.08
C LYS A 387 -17.00 4.37 31.14
N GLN A 388 -16.60 4.65 32.38
CA GLN A 388 -17.53 4.81 33.51
C GLN A 388 -18.32 6.13 33.47
N PHE A 389 -17.67 7.24 33.17
CA PHE A 389 -18.25 8.59 33.28
C PHE A 389 -18.83 9.12 31.96
N PHE A 390 -18.29 8.70 30.81
CA PHE A 390 -18.69 9.23 29.51
C PHE A 390 -19.24 8.17 28.55
N GLY A 391 -19.24 6.90 28.94
CA GLY A 391 -19.70 5.80 28.09
C GLY A 391 -18.85 5.61 26.83
N TRP A 392 -17.58 6.03 26.84
CA TRP A 392 -16.69 5.85 25.70
C TRP A 392 -16.41 4.37 25.47
N TRP A 393 -16.23 4.00 24.21
CA TRP A 393 -15.91 2.65 23.78
C TRP A 393 -14.54 2.61 23.11
N ASP A 394 -13.74 1.64 23.52
CA ASP A 394 -12.47 1.25 22.91
C ASP A 394 -12.43 -0.29 22.88
N PRO A 395 -11.97 -0.92 21.79
CA PRO A 395 -11.97 -2.37 21.71
C PRO A 395 -11.02 -2.99 22.73
N ALA A 396 -11.42 -4.12 23.32
CA ALA A 396 -10.62 -4.76 24.37
C ALA A 396 -9.27 -5.37 23.92
N SER A 397 -8.95 -5.32 22.61
CA SER A 397 -7.82 -6.03 21.99
C SER A 397 -6.81 -5.15 21.25
N THR A 398 -7.04 -3.84 21.10
CA THR A 398 -6.23 -2.97 20.20
C THR A 398 -4.79 -2.73 20.64
N LEU A 399 -4.39 -3.20 21.83
CA LEU A 399 -3.09 -2.90 22.41
C LEU A 399 -1.95 -3.82 21.97
N PHE A 400 -2.24 -4.95 21.32
CA PHE A 400 -1.21 -5.87 20.85
C PHE A 400 -1.68 -6.77 19.70
N ASP A 401 -0.72 -7.41 19.05
CA ASP A 401 -0.93 -8.37 17.97
C ASP A 401 -0.90 -9.80 18.54
N PRO A 402 -2.01 -10.57 18.49
CA PRO A 402 -2.06 -11.92 19.04
C PRO A 402 -1.11 -12.89 18.31
N ASP A 403 -0.70 -12.60 17.07
CA ASP A 403 0.21 -13.47 16.33
C ASP A 403 1.66 -13.42 16.84
N VAL A 404 2.01 -12.49 17.75
CA VAL A 404 3.35 -12.41 18.36
C VAL A 404 3.77 -13.76 18.96
N ILE A 405 2.85 -14.50 19.59
CA ILE A 405 3.12 -15.84 20.18
C ILE A 405 3.25 -16.97 19.14
N ALA A 406 2.83 -16.74 17.90
CA ALA A 406 2.97 -17.71 16.81
C ALA A 406 4.33 -17.56 16.08
N THR A 407 5.07 -16.49 16.37
CA THR A 407 6.42 -16.27 15.81
C THR A 407 7.49 -17.16 16.46
N PRO A 408 8.63 -17.44 15.80
CA PRO A 408 9.73 -18.22 16.38
C PRO A 408 10.44 -17.54 17.56
N PHE A 409 10.57 -16.21 17.55
CA PHE A 409 11.24 -15.43 18.59
C PHE A 409 10.37 -14.27 19.09
N PRO A 410 9.25 -14.51 19.80
CA PRO A 410 8.29 -13.49 20.24
C PRO A 410 8.91 -12.20 20.83
N TRP A 411 10.05 -12.29 21.52
CA TRP A 411 10.73 -11.13 22.11
C TRP A 411 11.20 -10.08 21.08
N ILE A 412 11.65 -10.48 19.88
CA ILE A 412 12.29 -9.53 18.95
C ILE A 412 11.28 -8.62 18.26
N SER A 413 10.09 -9.14 17.94
CA SER A 413 9.02 -8.41 17.25
C SER A 413 8.49 -7.26 18.09
N SER A 414 8.25 -7.50 19.39
CA SER A 414 7.78 -6.47 20.32
C SER A 414 8.81 -5.34 20.47
N VAL A 415 10.08 -5.71 20.69
CA VAL A 415 11.14 -4.75 20.98
C VAL A 415 11.53 -3.93 19.74
N SER A 416 11.57 -4.54 18.56
CA SER A 416 11.97 -3.82 17.33
C SER A 416 10.92 -2.81 16.87
N ARG A 417 9.62 -3.17 16.93
CA ARG A 417 8.50 -2.26 16.65
C ARG A 417 8.48 -1.10 17.66
N ALA A 418 8.66 -1.41 18.94
CA ALA A 418 8.75 -0.40 19.99
C ALA A 418 9.93 0.56 19.79
N LEU A 419 11.10 0.07 19.36
CA LEU A 419 12.27 0.91 19.09
C LEU A 419 12.01 1.86 17.92
N GLY A 420 11.42 1.36 16.84
CA GLY A 420 11.02 2.16 15.68
C GLY A 420 10.10 3.31 16.09
N ALA A 421 8.99 3.00 16.76
CA ALA A 421 8.03 3.98 17.25
C ALA A 421 8.68 4.98 18.21
N GLY A 422 9.28 4.51 19.31
CA GLY A 422 9.82 5.39 20.36
C GLY A 422 10.99 6.27 19.89
N PHE A 423 11.84 5.79 18.99
CA PHE A 423 12.97 6.59 18.50
C PHE A 423 12.54 7.56 17.38
N TRP A 424 11.80 7.06 16.38
CA TRP A 424 11.43 7.86 15.23
C TRP A 424 10.37 8.89 15.53
N GLU A 425 9.34 8.53 16.30
CA GLU A 425 8.26 9.46 16.59
C GLU A 425 8.75 10.60 17.48
N GLU A 426 9.62 10.36 18.46
CA GLU A 426 10.14 11.45 19.30
C GLU A 426 11.07 12.39 18.49
N CYS A 427 11.80 11.86 17.51
CA CYS A 427 12.55 12.69 16.57
C CYS A 427 11.62 13.55 15.70
N LEU A 428 10.56 12.96 15.12
CA LEU A 428 9.70 13.63 14.15
C LEU A 428 8.66 14.54 14.80
N PHE A 429 8.02 14.11 15.89
CA PHE A 429 6.94 14.82 16.56
C PHE A 429 7.40 15.73 17.70
N ARG A 430 8.58 15.52 18.32
CA ARG A 430 9.10 16.50 19.31
C ARG A 430 10.17 17.39 18.71
N ALA A 431 11.28 16.79 18.29
CA ALA A 431 12.47 17.58 17.96
C ALA A 431 12.25 18.49 16.76
N VAL A 432 11.72 17.96 15.66
CA VAL A 432 11.51 18.73 14.42
C VAL A 432 10.59 19.94 14.65
N PRO A 433 9.34 19.80 15.15
CA PRO A 433 8.45 20.95 15.31
C PRO A 433 8.90 21.92 16.39
N ILE A 434 9.35 21.45 17.56
CA ILE A 434 9.69 22.34 18.68
C ILE A 434 10.99 23.09 18.40
N ALA A 435 12.04 22.41 17.91
CA ALA A 435 13.27 23.10 17.53
C ALA A 435 13.08 23.99 16.30
N GLY A 436 12.30 23.54 15.31
CA GLY A 436 11.93 24.35 14.16
C GLY A 436 11.24 25.65 14.57
N ALA A 437 10.24 25.55 15.46
CA ALA A 437 9.52 26.70 15.98
C ALA A 437 10.42 27.64 16.80
N ALA A 438 11.32 27.11 17.63
CA ALA A 438 12.31 27.92 18.34
C ALA A 438 13.18 28.74 17.37
N LEU A 439 13.66 28.13 16.28
CA LEU A 439 14.50 28.81 15.28
C LEU A 439 13.73 29.85 14.44
N ILE A 440 12.46 29.58 14.14
CA ILE A 440 11.57 30.55 13.51
C ILE A 440 11.35 31.72 14.46
N GLY A 441 11.09 31.45 15.73
CA GLY A 441 10.90 32.46 16.76
C GLY A 441 12.15 33.30 17.04
N ASP A 442 13.35 32.71 16.99
CA ASP A 442 14.62 33.44 17.06
C ASP A 442 14.76 34.45 15.91
N ARG A 443 14.32 34.07 14.71
CA ARG A 443 14.35 34.95 13.53
C ARG A 443 13.32 36.07 13.62
N LEU A 444 12.16 35.80 14.21
CA LEU A 444 11.04 36.74 14.33
C LEU A 444 11.05 37.54 15.65
N GLY A 445 12.04 37.34 16.51
CA GLY A 445 12.15 38.02 17.81
C GLY A 445 11.12 37.58 18.87
N ARG A 446 10.44 36.44 18.68
CA ARG A 446 9.33 35.96 19.51
C ARG A 446 9.49 34.48 19.90
N ARG A 447 10.70 34.08 20.30
CA ARG A 447 11.07 32.67 20.58
C ARG A 447 10.04 31.90 21.41
N ASN A 448 9.67 32.42 22.57
CA ASN A 448 8.80 31.70 23.50
C ASN A 448 7.38 31.48 22.93
N GLN A 449 6.83 32.47 22.23
CA GLN A 449 5.50 32.35 21.59
C GLN A 449 5.50 31.25 20.53
N TRP A 450 6.55 31.20 19.70
CA TRP A 450 6.67 30.15 18.68
C TRP A 450 6.91 28.77 19.29
N ILE A 451 7.69 28.65 20.36
CA ILE A 451 7.83 27.38 21.09
C ILE A 451 6.46 26.91 21.60
N ILE A 452 5.65 27.79 22.19
CA ILE A 452 4.30 27.44 22.66
C ILE A 452 3.42 26.97 21.50
N ILE A 453 3.43 27.68 20.36
CA ILE A 453 2.67 27.28 19.16
C ILE A 453 3.14 25.90 18.66
N GLY A 454 4.44 25.71 18.49
CA GLY A 454 5.01 24.44 18.05
C GLY A 454 4.71 23.29 19.01
N PHE A 455 4.68 23.58 20.31
CA PHE A 455 4.34 22.64 21.37
C PHE A 455 2.87 22.20 21.34
N VAL A 456 1.93 23.13 21.12
CA VAL A 456 0.50 22.81 20.98
C VAL A 456 0.25 22.04 19.69
N ILE A 457 0.80 22.53 18.57
CA ILE A 457 0.62 21.89 17.25
C ILE A 457 1.14 20.45 17.27
N GLN A 458 2.28 20.19 17.90
CA GLN A 458 2.81 18.83 17.97
C GLN A 458 1.99 17.88 18.81
N SER A 459 1.37 18.36 19.90
CA SER A 459 0.47 17.54 20.69
C SER A 459 -0.77 17.14 19.90
N LEU A 460 -1.38 18.09 19.20
CA LEU A 460 -2.55 17.82 18.37
C LEU A 460 -2.24 16.90 17.19
N ILE A 461 -1.11 17.11 16.52
CA ILE A 461 -0.71 16.29 15.36
C ILE A 461 -0.32 14.88 15.79
N PHE A 462 0.44 14.71 16.87
CA PHE A 462 0.79 13.39 17.38
C PHE A 462 -0.45 12.60 17.79
N ALA A 463 -1.32 13.21 18.61
CA ALA A 463 -2.52 12.54 19.10
C ALA A 463 -3.52 12.27 17.96
N GLY A 464 -3.70 13.24 17.06
CA GLY A 464 -4.56 13.12 15.90
C GLY A 464 -4.10 12.03 14.94
N ALA A 465 -2.78 11.89 14.68
CA ALA A 465 -2.25 10.89 13.75
C ALA A 465 -2.54 9.43 14.18
N HIS A 466 -2.85 9.23 15.45
CA HIS A 466 -3.24 7.94 16.03
C HIS A 466 -4.76 7.82 16.23
N ALA A 467 -5.56 8.80 15.81
CA ALA A 467 -7.02 8.72 15.94
C ALA A 467 -7.64 7.61 15.07
N ASN A 468 -6.86 6.96 14.20
CA ASN A 468 -7.30 5.86 13.36
C ASN A 468 -7.48 4.55 14.12
N TYR A 469 -7.16 4.41 15.40
CA TYR A 469 -7.60 3.24 16.18
C TYR A 469 -9.12 3.27 16.39
N PRO A 470 -9.83 2.13 16.29
CA PRO A 470 -11.27 2.10 16.57
C PRO A 470 -11.55 2.61 17.98
N SER A 471 -12.40 3.63 18.08
CA SER A 471 -12.82 4.23 19.35
C SER A 471 -14.07 5.08 19.14
N TYR A 472 -14.90 5.19 20.17
CA TYR A 472 -16.05 6.09 20.20
C TYR A 472 -16.06 6.90 21.50
N PRO A 473 -16.20 8.25 21.44
CA PRO A 473 -16.34 9.08 20.25
C PRO A 473 -15.05 9.10 19.41
N ALA A 474 -15.13 9.56 18.16
CA ALA A 474 -14.03 9.45 17.20
C ALA A 474 -12.72 10.16 17.62
N TYR A 475 -12.81 11.11 18.54
CA TYR A 475 -11.67 11.87 19.08
C TYR A 475 -11.12 11.30 20.40
N ALA A 476 -11.62 10.17 20.90
CA ALA A 476 -11.22 9.62 22.20
C ALA A 476 -9.70 9.43 22.30
N ARG A 477 -9.11 8.79 21.27
CA ARG A 477 -7.66 8.57 21.19
C ARG A 477 -6.85 9.87 21.06
N LEU A 478 -7.43 10.91 20.45
CA LEU A 478 -6.83 12.24 20.40
C LEU A 478 -6.77 12.87 21.79
N VAL A 479 -7.84 12.79 22.58
CA VAL A 479 -7.87 13.34 23.94
C VAL A 479 -6.90 12.59 24.85
N GLU A 480 -6.85 11.27 24.74
CA GLU A 480 -5.92 10.43 25.48
C GLU A 480 -4.46 10.83 25.23
N LEU A 481 -4.04 10.90 23.97
CA LEU A 481 -2.63 11.03 23.59
C LEU A 481 -2.09 12.47 23.67
N ILE A 482 -2.95 13.48 23.82
CA ILE A 482 -2.49 14.85 24.07
C ILE A 482 -1.67 14.91 25.37
N ILE A 483 -2.10 14.23 26.43
CA ILE A 483 -1.43 14.31 27.74
C ILE A 483 -0.02 13.68 27.69
N PRO A 484 0.17 12.42 27.24
CA PRO A 484 1.50 11.86 27.02
C PRO A 484 2.36 12.71 26.07
N SER A 485 1.79 13.26 25.00
CA SER A 485 2.53 14.11 24.07
C SER A 485 3.04 15.41 24.71
N ILE A 486 2.23 16.04 25.57
CA ILE A 486 2.66 17.21 26.35
C ILE A 486 3.82 16.82 27.27
N ILE A 487 3.71 15.69 27.96
CA ILE A 487 4.75 15.19 28.87
C ILE A 487 6.06 14.94 28.10
N PHE A 488 6.01 14.21 26.99
CA PHE A 488 7.19 13.96 26.14
C PHE A 488 7.76 15.26 25.56
N GLY A 489 6.93 16.22 25.20
CA GLY A 489 7.36 17.56 24.79
C GLY A 489 8.11 18.31 25.90
N ILE A 490 7.63 18.24 27.15
CA ILE A 490 8.28 18.84 28.33
C ILE A 490 9.63 18.15 28.58
N LEU A 491 9.67 16.83 28.52
CA LEU A 491 10.91 16.06 28.66
C LEU A 491 11.93 16.46 27.59
N TYR A 492 11.50 16.60 26.33
CA TYR A 492 12.36 17.06 25.25
C TYR A 492 12.91 18.47 25.49
N LEU A 493 12.07 19.43 25.88
CA LEU A 493 12.49 20.81 26.13
C LEU A 493 13.52 20.90 27.28
N GLN A 494 13.29 20.16 28.36
CA GLN A 494 14.12 20.22 29.57
C GLN A 494 15.39 19.37 29.47
N PHE A 495 15.30 18.19 28.85
CA PHE A 495 16.35 17.17 28.96
C PHE A 495 16.90 16.70 27.61
N GLY A 496 16.30 17.11 26.49
CA GLY A 496 16.61 16.59 25.17
C GLY A 496 15.90 15.26 24.89
N LEU A 497 16.26 14.61 23.79
CA LEU A 497 15.51 13.46 23.25
C LEU A 497 15.57 12.18 24.09
N LEU A 498 16.67 11.92 24.80
CA LEU A 498 16.94 10.62 25.44
C LEU A 498 15.82 10.14 26.39
N PRO A 499 15.35 10.91 27.38
CA PRO A 499 14.31 10.43 28.29
C PRO A 499 12.96 10.19 27.61
N ALA A 500 12.58 11.02 26.62
CA ALA A 500 11.35 10.83 25.87
C ALA A 500 11.41 9.54 25.03
N ILE A 501 12.53 9.30 24.35
CA ILE A 501 12.76 8.07 23.58
C ILE A 501 12.68 6.84 24.48
N ILE A 502 13.35 6.86 25.65
CA ILE A 502 13.32 5.71 26.58
C ILE A 502 11.90 5.47 27.11
N SER A 503 11.21 6.52 27.57
CA SER A 503 9.84 6.37 28.09
C SER A 503 8.91 5.74 27.05
N HIS A 504 8.90 6.31 25.84
CA HIS A 504 8.03 5.85 24.76
C HIS A 504 8.41 4.44 24.28
N PHE A 505 9.70 4.16 24.10
CA PHE A 505 10.19 2.82 23.74
C PHE A 505 9.73 1.76 24.73
N ILE A 506 9.94 1.99 26.04
CA ILE A 506 9.62 0.97 27.04
C ILE A 506 8.11 0.85 27.23
N TYR A 507 7.36 1.96 27.19
CA TYR A 507 5.89 1.93 27.21
C TYR A 507 5.34 1.01 26.11
N ASN A 508 5.81 1.19 24.87
CA ASN A 508 5.40 0.35 23.75
C ASN A 508 5.88 -1.10 23.91
N ALA A 509 7.12 -1.31 24.35
CA ALA A 509 7.66 -2.66 24.55
C ALA A 509 6.85 -3.45 25.59
N VAL A 510 6.43 -2.82 26.69
CA VAL A 510 5.58 -3.45 27.71
C VAL A 510 4.23 -3.85 27.13
N LEU A 511 3.53 -2.95 26.44
CA LEU A 511 2.21 -3.23 25.89
C LEU A 511 2.25 -4.28 24.77
N MET A 512 3.20 -4.16 23.85
CA MET A 512 3.34 -5.10 22.73
C MET A 512 3.77 -6.50 23.18
N SER A 513 4.44 -6.63 24.34
CA SER A 513 4.83 -7.91 24.92
C SER A 513 3.79 -8.54 25.85
N ILE A 514 2.60 -7.95 26.04
CA ILE A 514 1.55 -8.54 26.90
C ILE A 514 1.28 -10.03 26.59
N PRO A 515 1.12 -10.45 25.32
CA PRO A 515 0.91 -11.87 24.99
C PRO A 515 2.00 -12.79 25.56
N ILE A 516 3.26 -12.35 25.48
CA ILE A 516 4.45 -13.08 25.95
C ILE A 516 4.41 -13.27 27.47
N PHE A 517 4.01 -12.23 28.21
CA PHE A 517 3.91 -12.28 29.67
C PHE A 517 2.60 -12.92 30.18
N SER A 518 1.57 -13.00 29.35
CA SER A 518 0.29 -13.67 29.68
C SER A 518 0.28 -15.17 29.37
N SER A 519 1.16 -15.63 28.48
CA SER A 519 1.25 -17.03 28.08
C SER A 519 1.91 -17.88 29.16
N SER A 520 1.28 -19.01 29.50
CA SER A 520 1.86 -20.06 30.35
C SER A 520 2.43 -21.24 29.54
N ALA A 521 2.62 -21.06 28.23
CA ALA A 521 3.19 -22.08 27.36
C ALA A 521 4.64 -22.42 27.74
N THR A 522 5.05 -23.66 27.47
CA THR A 522 6.41 -24.14 27.80
C THR A 522 7.47 -23.34 27.05
N GLY A 523 8.53 -22.91 27.73
CA GLY A 523 9.65 -22.18 27.13
C GLY A 523 9.52 -20.65 27.11
N MET A 524 8.35 -20.09 27.43
CA MET A 524 8.11 -18.64 27.35
C MET A 524 9.01 -17.77 28.25
N TRP A 525 9.57 -18.34 29.30
CA TRP A 525 10.45 -17.62 30.23
C TRP A 525 11.69 -17.01 29.54
N PHE A 526 12.18 -17.62 28.47
CA PHE A 526 13.33 -17.10 27.73
C PHE A 526 12.98 -15.81 26.99
N ASP A 527 11.85 -15.78 26.29
CA ASP A 527 11.39 -14.56 25.61
C ASP A 527 11.10 -13.44 26.61
N GLN A 528 10.46 -13.76 27.74
CA GLN A 528 10.23 -12.81 28.82
C GLN A 528 11.54 -12.20 29.32
N LEU A 529 12.58 -13.02 29.54
CA LEU A 529 13.91 -12.58 29.92
C LEU A 529 14.56 -11.70 28.84
N MET A 530 14.46 -12.08 27.58
CA MET A 530 15.05 -11.35 26.46
C MET A 530 14.42 -9.95 26.27
N VAL A 531 13.10 -9.83 26.42
CA VAL A 531 12.42 -8.52 26.42
C VAL A 531 13.01 -7.63 27.51
N ILE A 532 13.18 -8.14 28.74
CA ILE A 532 13.75 -7.40 29.86
C ILE A 532 15.21 -6.98 29.55
N ILE A 533 16.04 -7.90 29.06
CA ILE A 533 17.45 -7.62 28.73
C ILE A 533 17.58 -6.48 27.71
N LEU A 534 16.78 -6.52 26.65
CA LEU A 534 16.82 -5.51 25.60
C LEU A 534 16.25 -4.17 26.06
N CYS A 535 15.18 -4.19 26.86
CA CYS A 535 14.64 -3.01 27.50
C CYS A 535 15.66 -2.32 28.40
N LEU A 536 16.64 -3.05 28.96
CA LEU A 536 17.69 -2.51 29.83
C LEU A 536 18.96 -2.03 29.10
N VAL A 537 19.04 -2.10 27.76
CA VAL A 537 20.22 -1.67 26.97
C VAL A 537 20.72 -0.26 27.33
N PRO A 538 19.87 0.78 27.44
CA PRO A 538 20.32 2.10 27.89
C PRO A 538 21.02 2.07 29.25
N VAL A 539 20.57 1.23 30.19
CA VAL A 539 21.19 1.06 31.52
C VAL A 539 22.52 0.31 31.41
N TRP A 540 22.57 -0.76 30.62
CA TRP A 540 23.80 -1.52 30.38
C TRP A 540 24.93 -0.65 29.85
N ILE A 541 24.63 0.27 28.93
CA ILE A 541 25.61 1.22 28.38
C ILE A 541 26.23 2.09 29.48
N LEU A 542 25.41 2.56 30.44
CA LEU A 542 25.90 3.36 31.56
C LEU A 542 26.70 2.55 32.56
N ILE A 543 26.29 1.32 32.86
CA ILE A 543 27.04 0.40 33.74
C ILE A 543 28.41 0.12 33.13
N ILE A 544 28.47 -0.22 31.83
CA ILE A 544 29.72 -0.46 31.11
C ILE A 544 30.59 0.81 31.12
N GLY A 545 30.02 1.98 30.89
CA GLY A 545 30.71 3.26 30.99
C GLY A 545 31.31 3.49 32.39
N ARG A 546 30.52 3.23 33.44
CA ARG A 546 30.94 3.37 34.83
C ARG A 546 32.05 2.39 35.22
N ILE A 547 32.01 1.16 34.72
CA ILE A 547 33.05 0.14 34.95
C ILE A 547 34.35 0.57 34.26
N LYS A 548 34.27 0.96 32.97
CA LYS A 548 35.45 1.37 32.19
C LYS A 548 36.15 2.61 32.73
N GLU A 549 35.38 3.61 33.17
CA GLU A 549 35.91 4.91 33.62
C GLU A 549 36.11 5.00 35.14
N LYS A 550 35.74 3.96 35.90
CA LYS A 550 35.94 3.80 37.35
C LYS A 550 35.32 4.84 38.29
N ASN A 551 34.77 5.96 37.79
CA ASN A 551 34.09 7.00 38.59
C ASN A 551 32.86 7.59 37.88
N TRP A 552 31.91 8.11 38.67
CA TRP A 552 30.87 9.01 38.17
C TRP A 552 31.42 10.44 38.11
N VAL A 553 31.19 11.14 37.01
CA VAL A 553 31.71 12.51 36.79
C VAL A 553 30.60 13.49 36.43
N GLU A 554 30.89 14.79 36.58
CA GLU A 554 30.06 15.82 35.93
C GLU A 554 30.40 15.92 34.44
N LEU A 555 29.38 16.15 33.62
CA LEU A 555 29.52 16.21 32.18
C LEU A 555 30.26 17.49 31.72
N ASP A 556 31.37 17.28 31.01
CA ASP A 556 32.19 18.34 30.39
C ASP A 556 31.41 19.14 29.33
N ASN A 557 31.66 20.45 29.27
CA ASN A 557 31.10 21.39 28.29
C ASN A 557 31.27 20.94 26.83
N LYS A 558 32.30 20.16 26.50
CA LYS A 558 32.51 19.64 25.14
C LYS A 558 31.37 18.75 24.64
N PHE A 559 30.56 18.17 25.52
CA PHE A 559 29.45 17.29 25.16
C PHE A 559 28.14 18.03 24.86
N TYR A 560 28.07 19.35 25.09
CA TYR A 560 26.88 20.14 24.80
C TYR A 560 26.83 20.63 23.35
N ASN A 561 25.63 20.94 22.87
CA ASN A 561 25.41 21.44 21.51
C ASN A 561 26.19 22.73 21.20
N SER A 562 26.45 23.55 22.22
CA SER A 562 27.27 24.77 22.15
C SER A 562 28.72 24.53 21.70
N SER A 563 29.25 23.31 21.86
CA SER A 563 30.61 22.97 21.45
C SER A 563 30.75 22.77 19.93
N PHE A 564 29.65 22.52 19.22
CA PHE A 564 29.68 22.26 17.79
C PHE A 564 29.99 23.52 16.98
N LYS A 565 30.97 23.41 16.07
CA LYS A 565 31.31 24.47 15.10
C LYS A 565 31.12 23.96 13.66
N PRO A 566 30.41 24.71 12.80
CA PRO A 566 30.24 24.33 11.40
C PRO A 566 31.58 24.16 10.67
N PRO A 567 31.75 23.15 9.81
CA PRO A 567 32.98 22.96 9.05
C PRO A 567 33.32 24.17 8.16
N PRO A 568 34.59 24.63 8.14
CA PRO A 568 34.99 25.80 7.37
C PRO A 568 34.77 25.60 5.86
N VAL A 569 34.60 26.73 5.16
CA VAL A 569 34.51 26.74 3.69
C VAL A 569 35.84 26.26 3.11
N LYS A 570 35.91 24.97 2.72
CA LYS A 570 36.95 24.50 1.81
C LYS A 570 36.81 25.31 0.52
N LYS A 571 37.71 26.27 0.29
CA LYS A 571 37.89 26.92 -1.01
C LYS A 571 38.30 25.82 -1.99
N THR A 572 37.33 25.25 -2.69
CA THR A 572 37.62 24.30 -3.76
C THR A 572 38.37 25.07 -4.84
N LYS A 573 39.71 24.93 -4.88
CA LYS A 573 40.48 25.38 -6.04
C LYS A 573 39.91 24.63 -7.24
N SER A 574 39.11 25.32 -8.05
CA SER A 574 38.68 24.82 -9.35
C SER A 574 39.94 24.51 -10.15
N ARG A 575 40.40 23.27 -10.11
CA ARG A 575 41.43 22.78 -11.01
C ARG A 575 40.78 22.83 -12.40
N LYS A 576 40.99 23.93 -13.13
CA LYS A 576 40.71 24.05 -14.55
C LYS A 576 41.65 23.07 -15.27
N THR A 577 41.39 21.77 -15.17
CA THR A 577 42.07 20.80 -16.02
C THR A 577 41.56 21.04 -17.43
N SER A 578 42.39 21.63 -18.28
CA SER A 578 42.19 21.69 -19.72
C SER A 578 42.30 20.27 -20.26
N VAL A 579 41.20 19.53 -20.23
CA VAL A 579 41.11 18.24 -20.93
C VAL A 579 41.18 18.57 -22.43
N LYS A 580 42.14 17.97 -23.15
CA LYS A 580 42.16 18.05 -24.62
C LYS A 580 40.90 17.37 -25.14
N ILE A 581 39.98 18.16 -25.70
CA ILE A 581 38.71 17.67 -26.22
C ILE A 581 38.96 17.16 -27.66
N PRO A 582 38.54 15.92 -28.00
CA PRO A 582 38.57 15.45 -29.39
C PRO A 582 37.76 16.37 -30.31
N LYS A 583 38.20 16.58 -31.56
CA LYS A 583 37.38 17.30 -32.55
C LYS A 583 36.09 16.51 -32.84
N TYR A 584 34.99 17.21 -33.08
CA TYR A 584 33.73 16.60 -33.50
C TYR A 584 33.91 16.00 -34.90
N ASN A 585 33.52 14.74 -35.08
CA ASN A 585 33.58 14.09 -36.39
C ASN A 585 32.32 14.46 -37.17
N ARG A 586 32.46 15.24 -38.25
CA ARG A 586 31.33 15.67 -39.08
C ARG A 586 30.57 14.50 -39.72
N ASN A 587 31.20 13.34 -39.90
CA ASN A 587 30.52 12.15 -40.41
C ASN A 587 29.42 11.64 -39.45
N ASN A 588 29.48 11.97 -38.16
CA ASN A 588 28.43 11.61 -37.19
C ASN A 588 27.07 12.23 -37.55
N LYS A 589 27.05 13.37 -38.25
CA LYS A 589 25.82 13.98 -38.74
C LYS A 589 25.09 13.05 -39.71
N ASN A 590 25.80 12.52 -40.70
CA ASN A 590 25.22 11.61 -41.69
C ASN A 590 24.77 10.31 -41.03
N ILE A 591 25.57 9.75 -40.11
CA ILE A 591 25.19 8.55 -39.34
C ILE A 591 23.91 8.80 -38.53
N SER A 592 23.77 9.99 -37.91
CA SER A 592 22.58 10.34 -37.13
C SER A 592 21.33 10.45 -38.01
N ILE A 593 21.44 11.04 -39.20
CA ILE A 593 20.34 11.11 -40.18
C ILE A 593 19.95 9.70 -40.65
N THR A 594 20.94 8.88 -41.05
CA THR A 594 20.69 7.48 -41.43
C THR A 594 20.03 6.71 -40.30
N PHE A 595 20.48 6.88 -39.05
CA PHE A 595 19.89 6.23 -37.89
C PHE A 595 18.44 6.67 -37.65
N GLY A 596 18.12 7.95 -37.83
CA GLY A 596 16.73 8.42 -37.74
C GLY A 596 15.85 7.91 -38.88
N LEU A 597 16.36 7.83 -40.11
CA LEU A 597 15.64 7.21 -41.24
C LEU A 597 15.38 5.71 -40.99
N ILE A 598 16.38 4.98 -40.48
CA ILE A 598 16.21 3.59 -40.01
C ILE A 598 15.15 3.56 -38.90
N GLY A 599 15.17 4.52 -37.96
CA GLY A 599 14.16 4.66 -36.91
C GLY A 599 12.74 4.74 -37.46
N ILE A 600 12.51 5.55 -38.49
CA ILE A 600 11.21 5.64 -39.17
C ILE A 600 10.81 4.29 -39.75
N VAL A 601 11.73 3.60 -40.44
CA VAL A 601 11.48 2.25 -40.98
C VAL A 601 11.13 1.28 -39.85
N LEU A 602 11.86 1.29 -38.74
CA LEU A 602 11.58 0.44 -37.58
C LEU A 602 10.21 0.75 -36.96
N LEU A 603 9.80 2.01 -36.90
CA LEU A 603 8.47 2.40 -36.40
C LEU A 603 7.34 1.82 -37.26
N PHE A 604 7.52 1.74 -38.58
CA PHE A 604 6.54 1.14 -39.48
C PHE A 604 6.58 -0.40 -39.46
N LEU A 605 7.77 -0.99 -39.43
CA LEU A 605 7.95 -2.46 -39.46
C LEU A 605 7.52 -3.15 -38.16
N PHE A 606 7.75 -2.51 -37.01
CA PHE A 606 7.54 -3.10 -35.69
C PHE A 606 6.37 -2.47 -34.92
N LYS A 607 5.46 -1.77 -35.61
CA LYS A 607 4.26 -1.20 -35.00
C LYS A 607 3.43 -2.31 -34.33
N SER A 608 3.10 -2.15 -33.05
CA SER A 608 2.16 -3.04 -32.37
C SER A 608 0.72 -2.60 -32.66
N ASP A 609 -0.11 -3.53 -33.12
CA ASP A 609 -1.54 -3.30 -33.28
C ASP A 609 -2.24 -3.22 -31.92
N LYS A 610 -3.26 -2.37 -31.83
CA LYS A 610 -4.15 -2.33 -30.67
C LYS A 610 -5.28 -3.32 -30.90
N TYR A 611 -5.45 -4.25 -29.95
CA TYR A 611 -6.42 -5.34 -30.05
C TYR A 611 -7.72 -5.02 -29.29
N ALA A 612 -7.92 -3.77 -28.91
CA ALA A 612 -9.16 -3.29 -28.32
C ALA A 612 -9.52 -1.91 -28.89
N PRO A 613 -10.82 -1.59 -29.03
CA PRO A 613 -11.24 -0.28 -29.49
C PRO A 613 -10.96 0.81 -28.45
N GLY A 614 -10.81 2.05 -28.92
CA GLY A 614 -10.92 3.23 -28.05
C GLY A 614 -12.38 3.52 -27.68
N LEU A 615 -12.58 4.53 -26.84
CA LEU A 615 -13.90 5.04 -26.47
C LEU A 615 -14.40 6.02 -27.52
N ASP A 616 -15.66 5.90 -27.95
CA ASP A 616 -16.29 6.77 -28.96
C ASP A 616 -17.11 7.91 -28.32
N LEU A 617 -17.39 7.82 -27.02
CA LEU A 617 -18.19 8.78 -26.27
C LEU A 617 -17.44 9.36 -25.06
N ASN A 618 -17.93 10.49 -24.57
CA ASN A 618 -17.45 11.14 -23.36
C ASN A 618 -18.39 10.86 -22.18
N ARG A 619 -17.94 11.28 -20.99
CA ARG A 619 -18.67 11.18 -19.72
C ARG A 619 -20.13 11.60 -19.80
N ASN A 620 -20.43 12.78 -20.35
CA ASN A 620 -21.78 13.33 -20.31
C ASN A 620 -22.75 12.51 -21.18
N LYS A 621 -22.29 12.07 -22.35
CA LYS A 621 -23.08 11.20 -23.22
C LYS A 621 -23.34 9.83 -22.58
N ALA A 622 -22.34 9.29 -21.87
CA ALA A 622 -22.52 8.05 -21.11
C ALA A 622 -23.63 8.18 -20.05
N ILE A 623 -23.67 9.29 -19.31
CA ILE A 623 -24.73 9.57 -18.32
C ILE A 623 -26.11 9.58 -18.98
N SER A 624 -26.29 10.37 -20.05
CA SER A 624 -27.60 10.48 -20.71
C SER A 624 -28.10 9.14 -21.27
N ILE A 625 -27.19 8.30 -21.78
CA ILE A 625 -27.53 6.95 -22.25
C ILE A 625 -27.94 6.06 -21.08
N ALA A 626 -27.18 6.08 -19.98
CA ALA A 626 -27.47 5.28 -18.81
C ALA A 626 -28.82 5.67 -18.17
N GLU A 627 -29.10 6.96 -18.03
CA GLU A 627 -30.38 7.46 -17.51
C GLU A 627 -31.54 7.03 -18.39
N LYS A 628 -31.41 7.20 -19.72
CA LYS A 628 -32.43 6.73 -20.64
C LYS A 628 -32.67 5.22 -20.51
N TYR A 629 -31.60 4.43 -20.41
CA TYR A 629 -31.71 2.98 -20.29
C TYR A 629 -32.38 2.55 -18.99
N LEU A 630 -32.15 3.27 -17.87
CA LEU A 630 -32.87 3.04 -16.62
C LEU A 630 -34.37 3.33 -16.78
N VAL A 631 -34.73 4.48 -17.36
CA VAL A 631 -36.14 4.87 -17.60
C VAL A 631 -36.84 3.88 -18.53
N ASP A 632 -36.19 3.45 -19.60
CA ASP A 632 -36.71 2.44 -20.55
C ASP A 632 -36.95 1.07 -19.86
N ASN A 633 -36.29 0.81 -18.72
CA ASN A 633 -36.50 -0.37 -17.88
C ASN A 633 -37.32 -0.07 -16.60
N GLY A 634 -38.05 1.06 -16.57
CA GLY A 634 -38.99 1.39 -15.50
C GLY A 634 -38.35 1.94 -14.22
N VAL A 635 -37.08 2.35 -14.26
CA VAL A 635 -36.36 2.95 -13.13
C VAL A 635 -36.16 4.44 -13.41
N ASP A 636 -36.88 5.28 -12.67
CA ASP A 636 -36.72 6.75 -12.71
C ASP A 636 -35.98 7.20 -11.45
N LEU A 637 -34.78 7.75 -11.62
CA LEU A 637 -33.92 8.22 -10.53
C LEU A 637 -33.90 9.75 -10.50
N GLY A 638 -34.36 10.32 -9.39
CA GLY A 638 -34.40 11.77 -9.18
C GLY A 638 -33.02 12.42 -9.04
N ASP A 639 -33.02 13.71 -8.73
CA ASP A 639 -31.81 14.53 -8.58
C ASP A 639 -30.97 14.15 -7.34
N GLU A 640 -31.55 13.45 -6.38
CA GLU A 640 -30.89 12.96 -5.17
C GLU A 640 -29.80 11.90 -5.45
N TRP A 641 -29.83 11.25 -6.61
CA TRP A 641 -28.85 10.25 -7.03
C TRP A 641 -27.64 10.89 -7.70
N ASN A 642 -26.43 10.62 -7.21
CA ASN A 642 -25.22 11.16 -7.83
C ASN A 642 -24.86 10.35 -9.09
N ARG A 643 -24.63 11.03 -10.22
CA ARG A 643 -24.17 10.40 -11.47
C ARG A 643 -22.65 10.31 -11.50
N LEU A 644 -22.12 9.15 -11.14
CA LEU A 644 -20.70 8.87 -11.00
C LEU A 644 -20.22 8.02 -12.18
N VAL A 645 -19.12 8.41 -12.83
CA VAL A 645 -18.68 7.76 -14.07
C VAL A 645 -17.20 7.42 -14.00
N PHE A 646 -16.88 6.20 -14.39
CA PHE A 646 -15.51 5.71 -14.54
C PHE A 646 -15.41 4.77 -15.74
N VAL A 647 -14.20 4.55 -16.22
CA VAL A 647 -13.92 3.61 -17.32
C VAL A 647 -13.69 2.24 -16.72
N SER A 648 -14.51 1.26 -17.11
CA SER A 648 -14.38 -0.12 -16.69
C SER A 648 -14.92 -1.06 -17.77
N PRO A 649 -14.15 -2.07 -18.19
CA PRO A 649 -12.72 -2.25 -17.92
C PRO A 649 -11.85 -1.18 -18.61
N SER A 650 -10.74 -0.80 -17.98
CA SER A 650 -9.74 0.10 -18.59
C SER A 650 -8.52 -0.62 -19.17
N GLY A 651 -8.45 -1.94 -19.04
CA GLY A 651 -7.33 -2.80 -19.46
C GLY A 651 -7.71 -4.29 -19.47
N PRO A 652 -6.88 -5.16 -20.08
CA PRO A 652 -7.21 -6.57 -20.25
C PRO A 652 -7.20 -7.36 -18.93
N GLY A 653 -8.36 -7.91 -18.56
CA GLY A 653 -8.55 -8.79 -17.40
C GLY A 653 -8.05 -10.23 -17.61
N LYS A 654 -8.28 -11.11 -16.62
CA LYS A 654 -7.87 -12.53 -16.65
C LYS A 654 -8.40 -13.26 -17.89
N GLN A 655 -9.69 -13.10 -18.21
CA GLN A 655 -10.35 -13.74 -19.36
C GLN A 655 -9.72 -13.32 -20.70
N ASN A 656 -9.41 -12.02 -20.84
CA ASN A 656 -8.73 -11.49 -22.02
C ASN A 656 -7.38 -12.19 -22.27
N ARG A 657 -6.60 -12.38 -21.20
CA ARG A 657 -5.27 -12.99 -21.28
C ARG A 657 -5.34 -14.49 -21.51
N PHE A 658 -6.30 -15.17 -20.90
CA PHE A 658 -6.56 -16.59 -21.13
C PHE A 658 -6.77 -16.86 -22.61
N ILE A 659 -7.78 -16.22 -23.21
CA ILE A 659 -8.09 -16.43 -24.63
C ILE A 659 -6.94 -16.00 -25.53
N TRP A 660 -6.26 -14.89 -25.21
CA TRP A 660 -5.09 -14.43 -25.95
C TRP A 660 -3.94 -15.45 -25.98
N GLN A 661 -3.69 -16.12 -24.84
CA GLN A 661 -2.58 -17.06 -24.70
C GLN A 661 -2.91 -18.48 -25.17
N THR A 662 -4.17 -18.93 -25.04
CA THR A 662 -4.55 -20.32 -25.31
C THR A 662 -5.12 -20.57 -26.70
N VAL A 663 -5.92 -19.64 -27.23
CA VAL A 663 -6.62 -19.81 -28.52
C VAL A 663 -6.09 -18.88 -29.59
N GLY A 664 -5.63 -17.69 -29.18
CA GLY A 664 -4.97 -16.73 -30.06
C GLY A 664 -5.86 -15.58 -30.53
N LYS A 665 -5.31 -14.79 -31.46
CA LYS A 665 -5.80 -13.44 -31.78
C LYS A 665 -7.15 -13.40 -32.46
N GLU A 666 -7.42 -14.36 -33.35
CA GLU A 666 -8.67 -14.40 -34.14
C GLU A 666 -9.87 -14.68 -33.24
N THR A 667 -9.80 -15.72 -32.42
CA THR A 667 -10.84 -16.02 -31.43
C THR A 667 -10.98 -14.93 -30.38
N TYR A 668 -9.86 -14.33 -29.94
CA TYR A 668 -9.90 -13.17 -29.05
C TYR A 668 -10.71 -12.02 -29.65
N ALA A 669 -10.44 -11.64 -30.92
CA ALA A 669 -11.18 -10.58 -31.59
C ALA A 669 -12.66 -10.93 -31.79
N PHE A 670 -12.97 -12.21 -31.99
CA PHE A 670 -14.34 -12.71 -32.13
C PHE A 670 -15.15 -12.63 -30.82
N LEU A 671 -14.55 -12.98 -29.67
CA LEU A 671 -15.21 -12.97 -28.36
C LEU A 671 -15.29 -11.59 -27.71
N MET A 672 -14.52 -10.62 -28.21
CA MET A 672 -14.39 -9.27 -27.67
C MET A 672 -15.70 -8.47 -27.77
N GLY A 673 -16.17 -7.96 -26.63
CA GLY A 673 -17.43 -7.24 -26.51
C GLY A 673 -18.67 -8.13 -26.38
N ASP A 674 -18.50 -9.45 -26.32
CA ASP A 674 -19.57 -10.43 -26.13
C ASP A 674 -19.36 -11.29 -24.87
N TYR A 675 -18.51 -12.32 -24.94
CA TYR A 675 -18.12 -13.15 -23.80
C TYR A 675 -16.90 -12.62 -23.04
N ILE A 676 -16.15 -11.71 -23.65
CA ILE A 676 -15.02 -11.03 -23.01
C ILE A 676 -15.28 -9.53 -23.06
N GLU A 677 -15.15 -8.87 -21.93
CA GLU A 677 -15.39 -7.43 -21.84
C GLU A 677 -14.39 -6.60 -22.65
N ALA A 678 -14.91 -5.60 -23.35
CA ALA A 678 -14.16 -4.58 -24.07
C ALA A 678 -14.09 -3.27 -23.27
N PRO A 679 -13.20 -2.32 -23.60
CA PRO A 679 -13.21 -0.99 -23.02
C PRO A 679 -14.61 -0.37 -22.97
N GLY A 680 -15.00 0.20 -21.84
CA GLY A 680 -16.36 0.67 -21.61
C GLY A 680 -16.48 1.72 -20.51
N PHE A 681 -17.70 2.21 -20.32
CA PHE A 681 -18.06 3.09 -19.22
C PHE A 681 -18.95 2.36 -18.24
N THR A 682 -18.73 2.61 -16.97
CA THR A 682 -19.65 2.26 -15.90
C THR A 682 -20.21 3.55 -15.31
N VAL A 683 -21.54 3.69 -15.34
CA VAL A 683 -22.27 4.83 -14.77
C VAL A 683 -22.96 4.36 -13.49
N ARG A 684 -22.41 4.75 -12.35
CA ARG A 684 -22.90 4.44 -11.00
C ARG A 684 -23.78 5.57 -10.49
N PHE A 685 -24.95 5.21 -9.97
CA PHE A 685 -25.91 6.08 -9.31
C PHE A 685 -25.97 5.72 -7.83
N ALA A 686 -25.57 6.66 -6.97
CA ALA A 686 -25.46 6.42 -5.53
C ALA A 686 -25.85 7.65 -4.70
N LYS A 687 -26.37 7.41 -3.49
CA LYS A 687 -26.70 8.46 -2.51
C LYS A 687 -25.61 8.51 -1.44
N PHE A 688 -25.19 9.72 -1.05
CA PHE A 688 -24.29 9.92 0.10
C PHE A 688 -24.97 10.59 1.30
N ASP A 689 -26.18 11.10 1.09
CA ASP A 689 -27.04 11.74 2.09
C ASP A 689 -28.28 10.87 2.36
N GLY A 690 -28.95 11.09 3.49
CA GLY A 690 -30.11 10.30 3.92
C GLY A 690 -29.75 9.19 4.90
N ASP A 691 -30.69 8.25 5.10
CA ASP A 691 -30.52 7.11 5.99
C ASP A 691 -29.34 6.22 5.56
N LEU A 692 -28.53 5.76 6.53
CA LEU A 692 -27.31 5.01 6.27
C LEU A 692 -27.56 3.67 5.56
N ASN A 693 -28.66 3.00 5.87
CA ASN A 693 -29.01 1.72 5.26
C ASN A 693 -29.60 1.95 3.86
N GLU A 694 -30.44 2.97 3.69
CA GLU A 694 -30.96 3.34 2.36
C GLU A 694 -29.86 3.76 1.37
N ARG A 695 -28.74 4.31 1.86
CA ARG A 695 -27.56 4.61 1.02
C ARG A 695 -26.86 3.35 0.47
N ALA A 696 -27.16 2.16 0.98
CA ALA A 696 -26.64 0.92 0.41
C ALA A 696 -27.26 0.59 -0.95
N GLU A 697 -28.40 1.19 -1.27
CA GLU A 697 -29.04 1.04 -2.56
C GLU A 697 -28.26 1.79 -3.64
N GLU A 698 -27.85 1.07 -4.69
CA GLU A 698 -27.07 1.61 -5.79
C GLU A 698 -27.50 1.00 -7.13
N TYR A 699 -27.57 1.84 -8.16
CA TYR A 699 -27.72 1.39 -9.55
C TYR A 699 -26.43 1.61 -10.30
N THR A 700 -26.08 0.69 -11.19
CA THR A 700 -24.94 0.87 -12.08
C THR A 700 -25.28 0.36 -13.47
N VAL A 701 -25.02 1.17 -14.49
CA VAL A 701 -25.22 0.79 -15.89
C VAL A 701 -23.86 0.64 -16.57
N ASP A 702 -23.59 -0.54 -17.10
CA ASP A 702 -22.39 -0.82 -17.88
C ASP A 702 -22.67 -0.57 -19.36
N LEU A 703 -21.78 0.18 -20.01
CA LEU A 703 -21.86 0.58 -21.41
C LEU A 703 -20.58 0.13 -22.14
N ASN A 704 -20.73 -0.38 -23.36
CA ASN A 704 -19.56 -0.65 -24.21
C ASN A 704 -18.90 0.65 -24.72
N ASN A 705 -17.81 0.51 -25.47
CA ASN A 705 -17.04 1.63 -26.02
C ASN A 705 -17.84 2.61 -26.92
N ARG A 706 -18.99 2.18 -27.45
CA ARG A 706 -19.90 2.97 -28.30
C ARG A 706 -21.07 3.58 -27.55
N GLY A 707 -21.27 3.20 -26.29
CA GLY A 707 -22.42 3.60 -25.50
C GLY A 707 -23.65 2.71 -25.68
N ASN A 708 -23.49 1.46 -26.12
CA ASN A 708 -24.60 0.51 -26.04
C ASN A 708 -24.68 -0.04 -24.61
N PRO A 709 -25.86 -0.01 -23.95
CA PRO A 709 -26.04 -0.61 -22.64
C PRO A 709 -25.86 -2.12 -22.68
N LEU A 710 -25.13 -2.65 -21.70
CA LEU A 710 -24.83 -4.08 -21.55
C LEU A 710 -25.72 -4.73 -20.48
N ARG A 711 -25.85 -4.07 -19.32
CA ARG A 711 -26.62 -4.56 -18.16
C ARG A 711 -26.90 -3.44 -17.16
N ILE A 712 -27.91 -3.66 -16.32
CA ILE A 712 -28.16 -2.89 -15.09
C ILE A 712 -27.70 -3.76 -13.92
N ASN A 713 -26.91 -3.17 -13.02
CA ASN A 713 -26.59 -3.74 -11.72
C ASN A 713 -27.39 -2.98 -10.65
N HIS A 714 -28.23 -3.66 -9.87
CA HIS A 714 -29.03 -3.07 -8.79
C HIS A 714 -28.67 -3.72 -7.45
N THR A 715 -27.95 -2.98 -6.63
CA THR A 715 -27.60 -3.42 -5.27
C THR A 715 -28.66 -2.92 -4.31
N LEU A 716 -29.21 -3.83 -3.49
CA LEU A 716 -30.20 -3.54 -2.47
C LEU A 716 -29.60 -3.68 -1.05
N PRO A 717 -30.04 -2.85 -0.09
CA PRO A 717 -29.72 -3.04 1.34
C PRO A 717 -30.11 -4.45 1.81
N GLU A 718 -29.32 -5.07 2.70
CA GLU A 718 -29.58 -6.42 3.22
C GLU A 718 -30.97 -6.58 3.87
N ASP A 719 -31.49 -5.55 4.52
CA ASP A 719 -32.78 -5.56 5.23
C ASP A 719 -33.99 -5.17 4.37
N LYS A 720 -33.76 -4.80 3.09
CA LYS A 720 -34.83 -4.51 2.13
C LYS A 720 -35.73 -5.73 1.95
N GLU A 721 -37.04 -5.50 2.00
CA GLU A 721 -38.04 -6.53 1.72
C GLU A 721 -37.94 -7.03 0.28
N GLY A 722 -38.22 -8.32 0.10
CA GLY A 722 -38.26 -9.00 -1.19
C GLY A 722 -38.85 -10.39 -1.00
N LEU A 723 -39.15 -11.09 -2.09
CA LEU A 723 -39.72 -12.43 -1.98
C LEU A 723 -38.67 -13.45 -1.49
N GLU A 724 -39.16 -14.49 -0.83
CA GLU A 724 -38.38 -15.70 -0.52
C GLU A 724 -38.70 -16.75 -1.59
N LEU A 725 -38.16 -16.57 -2.79
CA LEU A 725 -38.42 -17.50 -3.90
C LEU A 725 -37.81 -18.87 -3.61
N THR A 726 -38.54 -19.91 -4.03
CA THR A 726 -38.00 -21.27 -4.12
C THR A 726 -36.91 -21.31 -5.19
N GLU A 727 -36.02 -22.31 -5.13
CA GLU A 727 -34.99 -22.50 -6.15
C GLU A 727 -35.60 -22.62 -7.55
N GLU A 728 -36.71 -23.35 -7.70
CA GLU A 728 -37.39 -23.55 -8.98
C GLU A 728 -37.92 -22.22 -9.57
N ASP A 729 -38.53 -21.38 -8.74
CA ASP A 729 -39.08 -20.10 -9.19
C ASP A 729 -37.98 -19.08 -9.49
N ALA A 730 -36.92 -19.05 -8.67
CA ALA A 730 -35.77 -18.21 -8.91
C ALA A 730 -35.00 -18.66 -10.17
N LYS A 731 -34.88 -19.97 -10.42
CA LYS A 731 -34.28 -20.53 -11.63
C LYS A 731 -35.08 -20.16 -12.89
N LYS A 732 -36.41 -20.24 -12.85
CA LYS A 732 -37.28 -19.77 -13.94
C LYS A 732 -37.04 -18.29 -14.23
N LEU A 733 -36.92 -17.47 -13.18
CA LEU A 733 -36.62 -16.04 -13.32
C LEU A 733 -35.24 -15.79 -13.95
N ALA A 734 -34.23 -16.57 -13.56
CA ALA A 734 -32.90 -16.51 -14.16
C ALA A 734 -32.91 -16.91 -15.64
N LEU A 735 -33.58 -18.02 -15.99
CA LEU A 735 -33.73 -18.49 -17.37
C LEU A 735 -34.46 -17.46 -18.24
N ASN A 736 -35.60 -16.93 -17.77
CA ASN A 736 -36.34 -15.89 -18.49
C ASN A 736 -35.47 -14.65 -18.76
N THR A 737 -34.60 -14.29 -17.82
CA THR A 737 -33.64 -13.19 -17.99
C THR A 737 -32.63 -13.50 -19.08
N ILE A 738 -32.05 -14.71 -19.10
CA ILE A 738 -31.10 -15.13 -20.14
C ILE A 738 -31.76 -15.12 -21.52
N LEU A 739 -32.95 -15.71 -21.64
CA LEU A 739 -33.69 -15.78 -22.91
C LEU A 739 -34.03 -14.38 -23.44
N LYS A 740 -34.38 -13.44 -22.56
CA LYS A 740 -34.68 -12.04 -22.90
C LYS A 740 -33.47 -11.29 -23.45
N TYR A 741 -32.29 -11.45 -22.85
CA TYR A 741 -31.12 -10.58 -23.14
C TYR A 741 -30.08 -11.21 -24.07
N TYR A 742 -29.97 -12.54 -24.16
CA TYR A 742 -28.85 -13.20 -24.85
C TYR A 742 -29.21 -13.99 -26.10
N ASN A 743 -30.48 -14.02 -26.51
CA ASN A 743 -30.95 -14.74 -27.70
C ASN A 743 -30.47 -16.21 -27.75
N LEU A 744 -30.47 -16.86 -26.58
CA LEU A 744 -30.21 -18.28 -26.40
C LEU A 744 -31.54 -19.00 -26.19
N SER A 745 -31.56 -20.31 -26.41
CA SER A 745 -32.69 -21.17 -26.07
C SER A 745 -32.39 -21.99 -24.82
N GLU A 746 -33.42 -22.42 -24.10
CA GLU A 746 -33.22 -23.14 -22.83
C GLU A 746 -32.50 -24.49 -23.00
N ASN A 747 -32.69 -25.17 -24.14
CA ASN A 747 -32.06 -26.46 -24.44
C ASN A 747 -30.53 -26.39 -24.64
N VAL A 748 -29.95 -25.18 -24.71
CA VAL A 748 -28.50 -24.98 -24.81
C VAL A 748 -27.89 -24.41 -23.52
N LEU A 749 -28.64 -24.46 -22.42
CA LEU A 749 -28.20 -24.00 -21.10
C LEU A 749 -28.13 -25.18 -20.13
N GLU A 750 -26.95 -25.39 -19.56
CA GLU A 750 -26.70 -26.39 -18.52
C GLU A 750 -26.46 -25.68 -17.19
N LEU A 751 -27.19 -26.05 -16.13
CA LEU A 751 -27.02 -25.43 -14.81
C LEU A 751 -25.72 -25.91 -14.17
N ILE A 752 -24.89 -24.97 -13.71
CA ILE A 752 -23.62 -25.23 -13.04
C ILE A 752 -23.74 -25.04 -11.53
N SER A 753 -24.38 -23.95 -11.09
CA SER A 753 -24.60 -23.72 -9.66
C SER A 753 -25.88 -22.92 -9.39
N ALA A 754 -26.45 -23.17 -8.22
CA ALA A 754 -27.59 -22.44 -7.65
C ALA A 754 -27.28 -22.15 -6.17
N GLU A 755 -26.90 -20.90 -5.88
CA GLU A 755 -26.44 -20.49 -4.55
C GLU A 755 -27.44 -19.52 -3.89
N PRO A 756 -28.14 -19.93 -2.82
CA PRO A 756 -28.99 -19.05 -2.04
C PRO A 756 -28.18 -18.24 -1.01
N SER A 757 -28.66 -17.05 -0.71
CA SER A 757 -28.17 -16.23 0.42
C SER A 757 -29.34 -15.72 1.24
N LYS A 758 -29.49 -16.26 2.46
CA LYS A 758 -30.59 -15.91 3.34
C LYS A 758 -30.35 -14.54 3.98
N ARG A 759 -31.10 -13.55 3.51
CA ARG A 759 -31.21 -12.22 4.12
C ARG A 759 -32.29 -12.20 5.20
N PRO A 760 -32.33 -11.18 6.08
CA PRO A 760 -33.34 -11.11 7.13
C PRO A 760 -34.80 -11.14 6.64
N LYS A 761 -35.09 -10.57 5.46
CA LYS A 761 -36.45 -10.41 4.92
C LYS A 761 -36.65 -10.89 3.47
N ARG A 762 -35.68 -11.61 2.90
CA ARG A 762 -35.75 -12.14 1.53
C ARG A 762 -34.75 -13.28 1.32
N MET A 763 -34.85 -13.96 0.18
CA MET A 763 -33.85 -14.92 -0.29
C MET A 763 -33.20 -14.39 -1.58
N ASP A 764 -31.90 -14.16 -1.55
CA ASP A 764 -31.15 -13.82 -2.77
C ASP A 764 -30.63 -15.11 -3.42
N TRP A 765 -30.46 -15.13 -4.74
CA TRP A 765 -29.98 -16.28 -5.49
C TRP A 765 -28.91 -15.89 -6.52
N GLU A 766 -27.87 -16.69 -6.66
CA GLU A 766 -26.93 -16.64 -7.78
C GLU A 766 -27.02 -17.94 -8.58
N PHE A 767 -27.24 -17.81 -9.89
CA PHE A 767 -27.24 -18.94 -10.83
C PHE A 767 -26.12 -18.77 -11.85
N VAL A 768 -25.39 -19.85 -12.08
CA VAL A 768 -24.41 -19.95 -13.18
C VAL A 768 -24.85 -21.03 -14.14
N PHE A 769 -24.93 -20.69 -15.42
CA PHE A 769 -25.25 -21.62 -16.51
C PHE A 769 -24.07 -21.71 -17.47
N LYS A 770 -23.88 -22.88 -18.07
CA LYS A 770 -22.97 -23.11 -19.17
C LYS A 770 -23.73 -23.02 -20.49
N ASP A 771 -23.16 -22.27 -21.44
CA ASP A 771 -23.68 -22.14 -22.80
C ASP A 771 -23.05 -23.21 -23.70
N ILE A 772 -23.84 -24.24 -24.01
CA ILE A 772 -23.46 -25.35 -24.89
C ILE A 772 -23.88 -25.12 -26.35
N ALA A 773 -24.32 -23.90 -26.72
CA ALA A 773 -24.65 -23.60 -28.11
C ALA A 773 -23.41 -23.78 -29.00
N PRO A 774 -23.54 -24.47 -30.15
CA PRO A 774 -22.41 -24.72 -31.04
C PRO A 774 -21.81 -23.41 -31.53
N ASN A 775 -20.49 -23.27 -31.41
CA ASN A 775 -19.78 -22.06 -31.81
C ASN A 775 -18.63 -22.43 -32.76
N LYS A 776 -18.58 -21.76 -33.91
CA LYS A 776 -17.61 -22.06 -34.96
C LYS A 776 -16.15 -21.70 -34.58
N PHE A 777 -15.96 -20.80 -33.62
CA PHE A 777 -14.65 -20.16 -33.36
C PHE A 777 -14.10 -20.39 -31.94
N TYR A 778 -14.89 -20.95 -31.03
CA TYR A 778 -14.48 -21.24 -29.66
C TYR A 778 -15.35 -22.33 -29.01
N ASP A 779 -14.75 -23.48 -28.74
CA ASP A 779 -15.39 -24.63 -28.09
C ASP A 779 -15.08 -24.72 -26.58
N GLY A 780 -14.52 -23.67 -25.98
CA GLY A 780 -14.25 -23.65 -24.54
C GLY A 780 -15.47 -23.30 -23.69
N ASP A 781 -15.28 -23.27 -22.38
CA ASP A 781 -16.36 -23.17 -21.39
C ASP A 781 -16.91 -21.74 -21.27
N LYS A 782 -18.00 -21.47 -22.00
CA LYS A 782 -18.78 -20.24 -21.99
C LYS A 782 -19.80 -20.29 -20.86
N ARG A 783 -19.89 -19.25 -20.03
CA ARG A 783 -20.83 -19.20 -18.91
C ARG A 783 -21.66 -17.93 -18.88
N LEU A 784 -22.83 -18.04 -18.26
CA LEU A 784 -23.72 -16.94 -17.92
C LEU A 784 -23.93 -16.93 -16.41
N ARG A 785 -23.92 -15.75 -15.81
CA ARG A 785 -24.28 -15.54 -14.40
C ARG A 785 -25.53 -14.67 -14.35
N VAL A 786 -26.48 -15.04 -13.48
CA VAL A 786 -27.61 -14.20 -13.10
C VAL A 786 -27.68 -14.14 -11.59
N VAL A 787 -27.75 -12.94 -11.04
CA VAL A 787 -27.92 -12.71 -9.60
C VAL A 787 -29.26 -12.05 -9.36
N ILE A 788 -29.99 -12.52 -8.34
CA ILE A 788 -31.35 -12.13 -8.01
C ILE A 788 -31.39 -11.70 -6.54
N ASN A 789 -31.98 -10.54 -6.27
CA ASN A 789 -32.28 -10.08 -4.91
C ASN A 789 -33.79 -10.29 -4.64
N GLY A 790 -34.15 -11.35 -3.92
CA GLY A 790 -35.55 -11.75 -3.76
C GLY A 790 -36.19 -12.10 -5.10
N ASP A 791 -36.98 -11.18 -5.62
CA ASP A 791 -37.69 -11.24 -6.90
C ASP A 791 -37.18 -10.25 -7.96
N ASN A 792 -36.14 -9.48 -7.65
CA ASN A 792 -35.56 -8.49 -8.56
C ASN A 792 -34.23 -8.99 -9.15
N ILE A 793 -34.01 -8.82 -10.45
CA ILE A 793 -32.71 -9.11 -11.07
C ILE A 793 -31.69 -8.08 -10.60
N LYS A 794 -30.69 -8.53 -9.84
CA LYS A 794 -29.54 -7.70 -9.47
C LYS A 794 -28.65 -7.44 -10.67
N THR A 795 -28.24 -8.48 -11.40
CA THR A 795 -27.37 -8.37 -12.57
C THR A 795 -27.40 -9.64 -13.40
N HIS A 796 -26.97 -9.54 -14.65
CA HIS A 796 -26.74 -10.66 -15.55
C HIS A 796 -25.49 -10.40 -16.43
N GLU A 797 -24.69 -11.43 -16.67
CA GLU A 797 -23.49 -11.31 -17.51
C GLU A 797 -23.11 -12.60 -18.22
N LYS A 798 -22.39 -12.47 -19.35
CA LYS A 798 -21.69 -13.55 -20.04
C LYS A 798 -20.21 -13.45 -19.75
N PHE A 799 -19.55 -14.59 -19.55
CA PHE A 799 -18.12 -14.63 -19.30
C PHE A 799 -17.49 -15.95 -19.76
N ILE A 800 -16.18 -15.95 -19.91
CA ILE A 800 -15.41 -17.16 -20.15
C ILE A 800 -14.94 -17.75 -18.82
N PHE A 801 -15.23 -19.03 -18.60
CA PHE A 801 -14.64 -19.77 -17.50
C PHE A 801 -13.15 -19.98 -17.79
N VAL A 802 -12.32 -19.58 -16.83
CA VAL A 802 -10.87 -19.72 -16.95
C VAL A 802 -10.39 -20.80 -15.98
N PRO A 803 -9.90 -21.95 -16.49
CA PRO A 803 -9.48 -23.07 -15.66
C PRO A 803 -8.49 -22.68 -14.56
N GLU A 804 -8.66 -23.26 -13.38
CA GLU A 804 -7.79 -23.06 -12.21
C GLU A 804 -6.32 -23.37 -12.58
N GLU A 805 -6.07 -24.47 -13.29
CA GLU A 805 -4.72 -24.87 -13.69
C GLU A 805 -4.01 -23.78 -14.51
N TRP A 806 -4.70 -23.18 -15.49
CA TRP A 806 -4.14 -22.08 -16.26
C TRP A 806 -3.92 -20.84 -15.40
N GLU A 807 -4.87 -20.48 -14.53
CA GLU A 807 -4.72 -19.32 -13.64
C GLU A 807 -3.48 -19.45 -12.75
N ARG A 808 -3.30 -20.64 -12.18
CA ARG A 808 -2.19 -20.93 -11.27
C ARG A 808 -0.86 -20.85 -12.01
N ASN A 809 -0.76 -21.47 -13.18
CA ASN A 809 0.43 -21.43 -14.03
C ASN A 809 0.77 -20.01 -14.50
N GLU A 810 -0.22 -19.21 -14.91
CA GLU A 810 -0.01 -17.82 -15.32
C GLU A 810 0.46 -16.94 -14.15
N ARG A 811 -0.12 -17.14 -12.96
CA ARG A 811 0.26 -16.40 -11.75
C ARG A 811 1.70 -16.70 -11.33
N ASP A 812 2.15 -17.96 -11.36
CA ASP A 812 3.54 -18.31 -11.02
C ASP A 812 4.55 -17.76 -12.02
N GLN A 813 4.25 -17.85 -13.32
CA GLN A 813 5.12 -17.29 -14.36
C GLN A 813 5.28 -15.77 -14.23
N ARG A 814 4.22 -15.06 -13.88
CA ARG A 814 4.25 -13.60 -13.70
C ARG A 814 4.97 -13.15 -12.45
N ALA A 815 4.83 -13.89 -11.36
CA ALA A 815 5.42 -13.54 -10.07
C ALA A 815 6.91 -13.13 -10.15
N ILE A 816 7.75 -13.94 -10.82
CA ILE A 816 9.18 -13.64 -10.94
C ILE A 816 9.43 -12.42 -11.84
N LEU A 817 8.67 -12.30 -12.92
CA LEU A 817 8.79 -11.21 -13.88
C LEU A 817 8.37 -9.87 -13.25
N ASP A 818 7.31 -9.87 -12.44
CA ASP A 818 6.83 -8.72 -11.69
C ASP A 818 7.87 -8.27 -10.65
N VAL A 819 8.57 -9.19 -9.98
CA VAL A 819 9.69 -8.83 -9.10
C VAL A 819 10.84 -8.21 -9.87
N ALA A 820 11.22 -8.78 -11.02
CA ALA A 820 12.27 -8.22 -11.85
C ALA A 820 11.90 -6.81 -12.32
N SER A 821 10.65 -6.59 -12.73
CA SER A 821 10.17 -5.28 -13.17
C SER A 821 10.13 -4.28 -12.02
N SER A 822 9.59 -4.69 -10.87
CA SER A 822 9.55 -3.88 -9.65
C SER A 822 10.96 -3.52 -9.15
N SER A 823 11.93 -4.44 -9.28
CA SER A 823 13.33 -4.20 -8.96
C SER A 823 13.95 -3.12 -9.84
N MET A 824 13.71 -3.19 -11.16
CA MET A 824 14.18 -2.17 -12.09
C MET A 824 13.51 -0.81 -11.84
N SER A 825 12.21 -0.81 -11.55
CA SER A 825 11.46 0.41 -11.18
C SER A 825 12.00 1.04 -9.90
N LEU A 826 12.26 0.25 -8.86
CA LEU A 826 12.86 0.72 -7.61
C LEU A 826 14.26 1.31 -7.85
N LEU A 827 15.11 0.65 -8.64
CA LEU A 827 16.43 1.16 -9.00
C LEU A 827 16.34 2.48 -9.76
N LEU A 828 15.40 2.61 -10.71
CA LEU A 828 15.15 3.86 -11.43
C LEU A 828 14.73 4.99 -10.46
N ASN A 829 13.81 4.71 -9.54
CA ASN A 829 13.36 5.67 -8.53
C ASN A 829 14.52 6.12 -7.63
N ILE A 830 15.38 5.19 -7.19
CA ILE A 830 16.59 5.51 -6.41
C ILE A 830 17.54 6.42 -7.20
N LEU A 831 17.73 6.17 -8.50
CA LEU A 831 18.57 7.01 -9.36
C LEU A 831 17.98 8.42 -9.53
N VAL A 832 16.67 8.54 -9.73
CA VAL A 832 15.96 9.83 -9.84
C VAL A 832 16.09 10.61 -8.53
N ILE A 833 15.80 9.97 -7.39
CA ILE A 833 15.94 10.59 -6.05
C ILE A 833 17.39 11.03 -5.82
N THR A 834 18.38 10.20 -6.19
CA THR A 834 19.80 10.56 -6.08
C THR A 834 20.13 11.79 -6.91
N ALA A 835 19.61 11.90 -8.13
CA ALA A 835 19.78 13.08 -8.98
C ALA A 835 19.15 14.33 -8.36
N VAL A 836 17.96 14.21 -7.76
CA VAL A 836 17.27 15.30 -7.04
C VAL A 836 18.08 15.74 -5.82
N VAL A 837 18.59 14.81 -5.00
CA VAL A 837 19.43 15.13 -3.83
C VAL A 837 20.70 15.86 -4.24
N LEU A 838 21.37 15.40 -5.30
CA LEU A 838 22.54 16.09 -5.85
C LEU A 838 22.20 17.47 -6.41
N GLY A 839 21.04 17.61 -7.06
CA GLY A 839 20.48 18.89 -7.49
C GLY A 839 20.22 19.86 -6.33
N ALA A 840 19.60 19.37 -5.26
CA ALA A 840 19.42 20.11 -4.02
C ALA A 840 20.75 20.53 -3.39
N ILE A 841 21.79 19.68 -3.45
CA ILE A 841 23.15 20.06 -3.01
C ILE A 841 23.72 21.20 -3.86
N TYR A 842 23.51 21.24 -5.19
CA TYR A 842 23.90 22.40 -5.99
C TYR A 842 23.13 23.66 -5.59
N TRP A 843 21.83 23.51 -5.33
CA TRP A 843 21.00 24.62 -4.88
C TRP A 843 21.41 25.16 -3.50
N THR A 844 21.82 24.31 -2.56
CA THR A 844 22.35 24.75 -1.25
C THR A 844 23.71 25.43 -1.37
N ASN A 845 24.52 25.09 -2.37
CA ASN A 845 25.81 25.74 -2.63
C ASN A 845 25.71 27.03 -3.46
N ASN A 846 24.51 27.61 -3.59
CA ASN A 846 24.22 28.83 -4.37
C ASN A 846 24.63 28.73 -5.85
N LYS A 847 24.68 27.52 -6.41
CA LYS A 847 24.89 27.33 -7.85
C LYS A 847 23.61 27.59 -8.64
N ILE A 848 22.45 27.28 -8.06
CA ILE A 848 21.13 27.45 -8.70
C ILE A 848 20.39 28.60 -8.02
N THR A 849 19.72 29.45 -8.80
CA THR A 849 18.88 30.53 -8.26
C THR A 849 17.53 29.98 -7.82
N THR A 850 17.07 30.39 -6.64
CA THR A 850 15.76 29.96 -6.10
C THR A 850 14.60 30.41 -7.00
N LYS A 851 14.72 31.56 -7.68
CA LYS A 851 13.71 32.06 -8.63
C LYS A 851 13.44 31.06 -9.78
N LEU A 852 14.50 30.46 -10.33
CA LEU A 852 14.37 29.48 -11.42
C LEU A 852 13.56 28.26 -11.01
N ILE A 853 13.78 27.75 -9.80
CA ILE A 853 13.03 26.61 -9.27
C ILE A 853 11.54 26.98 -9.14
N PHE A 854 11.23 28.15 -8.59
CA PHE A 854 9.83 28.58 -8.44
C PHE A 854 9.12 28.85 -9.78
N TYR A 855 9.84 29.34 -10.80
CA TYR A 855 9.26 29.53 -12.14
C TYR A 855 8.88 28.22 -12.82
N ILE A 856 9.54 27.10 -12.47
CA ILE A 856 9.20 25.78 -13.01
C ILE A 856 8.17 25.09 -12.11
N PHE A 857 8.33 25.23 -10.79
CA PHE A 857 7.46 24.60 -9.80
C PHE A 857 6.02 25.10 -9.86
N SER A 858 5.82 26.41 -9.96
CA SER A 858 4.46 26.99 -9.86
C SER A 858 3.54 26.55 -11.01
N PRO A 859 3.98 26.60 -12.29
CA PRO A 859 3.18 26.07 -13.40
C PRO A 859 2.89 24.56 -13.27
N LEU A 860 3.87 23.76 -12.80
CA LEU A 860 3.67 22.32 -12.63
C LEU A 860 2.70 21.99 -11.50
N LEU A 861 2.75 22.76 -10.41
CA LEU A 861 1.80 22.61 -9.32
C LEU A 861 0.39 22.96 -9.80
N ILE A 862 0.23 24.04 -10.58
CA ILE A 862 -1.05 24.41 -11.19
C ILE A 862 -1.55 23.31 -12.11
N ILE A 863 -0.71 22.77 -13.00
CA ILE A 863 -1.07 21.66 -13.89
C ILE A 863 -1.52 20.44 -13.09
N THR A 864 -0.82 20.11 -12.01
CA THR A 864 -1.16 18.96 -11.15
C THR A 864 -2.52 19.17 -10.48
N VAL A 865 -2.78 20.36 -9.94
CA VAL A 865 -4.08 20.71 -9.32
C VAL A 865 -5.20 20.69 -10.36
N VAL A 866 -4.98 21.26 -11.55
CA VAL A 866 -5.97 21.24 -12.64
C VAL A 866 -6.27 19.82 -13.10
N SER A 867 -5.23 18.99 -13.25
CA SER A 867 -5.39 17.57 -13.61
C SER A 867 -6.21 16.81 -12.57
N PHE A 868 -5.97 17.08 -11.28
CA PHE A 868 -6.76 16.51 -10.19
C PHE A 868 -8.23 16.95 -10.25
N ILE A 869 -8.50 18.25 -10.37
CA ILE A 869 -9.87 18.77 -10.51
C ILE A 869 -10.58 18.12 -11.71
N ASN A 870 -9.83 17.87 -12.79
CA ASN A 870 -10.35 17.22 -13.99
C ASN A 870 -10.70 15.73 -13.78
N GLN A 871 -9.91 15.01 -12.99
CA GLN A 871 -10.12 13.59 -12.65
C GLN A 871 -11.05 13.37 -11.44
N LEU A 872 -11.34 14.43 -10.68
CA LEU A 872 -12.11 14.37 -9.44
C LEU A 872 -13.43 13.59 -9.57
N PRO A 873 -14.26 13.76 -10.63
CA PRO A 873 -15.49 12.98 -10.77
C PRO A 873 -15.28 11.46 -10.81
N SER A 874 -14.21 10.99 -11.44
CA SER A 874 -13.89 9.55 -11.52
C SER A 874 -13.28 9.03 -10.22
N LEU A 875 -12.59 9.88 -9.45
CA LEU A 875 -12.11 9.54 -8.12
C LEU A 875 -13.28 9.40 -7.12
N ILE A 876 -14.25 10.33 -7.17
CA ILE A 876 -15.48 10.28 -6.37
C ILE A 876 -16.30 9.03 -6.68
N ALA A 877 -16.24 8.51 -7.92
CA ALA A 877 -16.96 7.30 -8.28
C ALA A 877 -16.57 6.05 -7.46
N ASN A 878 -15.41 6.08 -6.78
CA ASN A 878 -14.93 5.03 -5.89
C ASN A 878 -15.28 5.28 -4.41
N PHE A 879 -16.05 6.31 -4.07
CA PHE A 879 -16.43 6.59 -2.68
C PHE A 879 -17.39 5.53 -2.13
N SER A 880 -17.21 5.19 -0.86
CA SER A 880 -18.12 4.32 -0.11
C SER A 880 -19.37 5.10 0.27
N THR A 881 -20.55 4.52 0.05
CA THR A 881 -21.84 5.10 0.48
C THR A 881 -22.09 4.93 1.98
N ALA A 882 -21.28 4.13 2.67
CA ALA A 882 -21.32 4.01 4.12
C ALA A 882 -20.61 5.16 4.85
N GLN A 883 -19.85 5.99 4.13
CA GLN A 883 -19.09 7.09 4.71
C GLN A 883 -19.60 8.46 4.22
N PRO A 884 -19.54 9.52 5.06
CA PRO A 884 -19.93 10.85 4.65
C PRO A 884 -19.11 11.36 3.47
N TYR A 885 -19.78 11.95 2.48
CA TYR A 885 -19.14 12.48 1.27
C TYR A 885 -18.04 13.51 1.57
N SER A 886 -18.32 14.44 2.49
CA SER A 886 -17.39 15.51 2.86
C SER A 886 -16.09 15.00 3.47
N ASN A 887 -16.15 13.91 4.25
CA ASN A 887 -14.98 13.31 4.88
C ASN A 887 -14.04 12.72 3.82
N GLN A 888 -14.59 11.92 2.92
CA GLN A 888 -13.85 11.30 1.82
C GLN A 888 -13.25 12.37 0.89
N LEU A 889 -14.05 13.38 0.52
CA LEU A 889 -13.59 14.48 -0.33
C LEU A 889 -12.49 15.30 0.33
N GLY A 890 -12.63 15.63 1.62
CA GLY A 890 -11.63 16.38 2.38
C GLY A 890 -10.29 15.66 2.43
N VAL A 891 -10.29 14.36 2.74
CA VAL A 891 -9.08 13.52 2.75
C VAL A 891 -8.45 13.45 1.35
N LEU A 892 -9.26 13.27 0.31
CA LEU A 892 -8.78 13.20 -1.08
C LEU A 892 -8.12 14.51 -1.52
N ILE A 893 -8.77 15.67 -1.31
CA ILE A 893 -8.23 16.99 -1.67
C ILE A 893 -6.91 17.24 -0.94
N ALA A 894 -6.89 16.99 0.38
CA ALA A 894 -5.71 17.19 1.20
C ALA A 894 -4.53 16.31 0.71
N GLY A 895 -4.79 15.03 0.41
CA GLY A 895 -3.78 14.10 -0.10
C GLY A 895 -3.21 14.50 -1.45
N THR A 896 -4.04 15.01 -2.36
CA THR A 896 -3.58 15.50 -3.66
C THR A 896 -2.76 16.79 -3.54
N ILE A 897 -3.12 17.71 -2.64
CA ILE A 897 -2.31 18.92 -2.42
C ILE A 897 -0.90 18.54 -1.96
N VAL A 898 -0.78 17.63 -0.99
CA VAL A 898 0.54 17.20 -0.47
C VAL A 898 1.34 16.45 -1.51
N SER A 899 0.76 15.45 -2.18
CA SER A 899 1.47 14.72 -3.23
C SER A 899 1.88 15.64 -4.39
N GLY A 900 1.03 16.60 -4.76
CA GLY A 900 1.30 17.59 -5.80
C GLY A 900 2.53 18.47 -5.54
N LEU A 901 2.82 18.79 -4.27
CA LEU A 901 4.06 19.48 -3.90
C LEU A 901 5.32 18.66 -4.26
N PHE A 902 5.31 17.36 -3.96
CA PHE A 902 6.45 16.48 -4.24
C PHE A 902 6.62 16.22 -5.73
N VAL A 903 5.51 15.87 -6.42
CA VAL A 903 5.48 15.59 -7.86
C VAL A 903 5.95 16.81 -8.66
N SER A 904 5.64 18.03 -8.21
CA SER A 904 6.08 19.26 -8.88
C SER A 904 7.52 19.67 -8.51
N MET A 905 7.99 19.36 -7.30
CA MET A 905 9.33 19.76 -6.84
C MET A 905 10.45 18.96 -7.51
N ILE A 906 10.25 17.66 -7.75
CA ILE A 906 11.23 16.77 -8.39
C ILE A 906 11.70 17.31 -9.76
N PRO A 907 10.82 17.50 -10.76
CA PRO A 907 11.22 18.05 -12.06
C PRO A 907 11.77 19.46 -11.94
N SER A 908 11.27 20.27 -11.01
CA SER A 908 11.76 21.65 -10.81
C SER A 908 13.23 21.70 -10.38
N ILE A 909 13.62 20.85 -9.43
CA ILE A 909 15.03 20.75 -9.00
C ILE A 909 15.90 20.18 -10.12
N LEU A 910 15.44 19.15 -10.83
CA LEU A 910 16.19 18.54 -11.93
C LEU A 910 16.45 19.54 -13.06
N VAL A 911 15.39 20.19 -13.57
CA VAL A 911 15.48 21.17 -14.67
C VAL A 911 16.35 22.37 -14.28
N ALA A 912 16.21 22.89 -13.05
CA ALA A 912 17.05 24.00 -12.59
C ALA A 912 18.53 23.59 -12.43
N SER A 913 18.78 22.33 -12.04
CA SER A 913 20.14 21.79 -11.90
C SER A 913 20.85 21.62 -13.24
N ILE A 914 20.14 21.12 -14.26
CA ILE A 914 20.73 20.95 -15.59
C ILE A 914 21.00 22.30 -16.25
N HIS A 915 20.12 23.30 -16.07
CA HIS A 915 20.31 24.65 -16.61
C HIS A 915 21.65 25.24 -16.14
N PHE A 916 21.92 25.13 -14.84
CA PHE A 916 23.18 25.58 -14.27
C PHE A 916 24.40 24.81 -14.81
N GLN A 917 24.32 23.48 -14.82
CA GLN A 917 25.45 22.63 -15.21
C GLN A 917 25.85 22.81 -16.68
N ILE A 918 24.87 23.04 -17.55
CA ILE A 918 25.07 23.32 -18.97
C ILE A 918 25.80 24.66 -19.14
N ASN A 919 25.35 25.71 -18.44
CA ASN A 919 26.00 27.03 -18.48
C ASN A 919 27.46 27.01 -17.97
N GLU A 920 27.82 26.10 -17.05
CA GLU A 920 29.22 25.94 -16.60
C GLU A 920 30.14 25.26 -17.65
N GLN A 921 29.60 24.63 -18.71
CA GLN A 921 30.42 23.97 -19.72
C GLN A 921 30.92 24.95 -20.80
N LYS A 922 32.18 24.76 -21.26
CA LYS A 922 32.74 25.56 -22.35
C LYS A 922 32.04 25.20 -23.66
N LYS A 923 31.47 26.20 -24.34
CA LYS A 923 30.93 26.08 -25.71
C LYS A 923 32.07 25.64 -26.67
N ILE A 924 31.94 24.46 -27.28
CA ILE A 924 32.87 23.93 -28.29
C ILE A 924 32.55 24.59 -29.64
N LYS A 925 33.57 24.98 -30.41
CA LYS A 925 33.39 25.67 -31.70
C LYS A 925 32.67 24.81 -32.76
N GLU A 926 32.96 23.51 -32.81
CA GLU A 926 32.23 22.54 -33.64
C GLU A 926 31.35 21.67 -32.74
N LYS A 927 30.03 21.78 -32.90
CA LYS A 927 29.04 21.07 -32.10
C LYS A 927 27.98 20.41 -32.99
N PRO A 928 27.43 19.25 -32.59
CA PRO A 928 26.29 18.65 -33.27
C PRO A 928 25.07 19.59 -33.23
N GLY A 929 24.28 19.56 -34.30
CA GLY A 929 23.13 20.46 -34.51
C GLY A 929 21.79 19.90 -33.98
N LEU A 930 20.76 20.76 -33.95
CA LEU A 930 19.38 20.39 -33.56
C LEU A 930 18.79 19.27 -34.43
N PHE A 931 19.03 19.33 -35.74
CA PHE A 931 18.58 18.29 -36.68
C PHE A 931 19.12 16.91 -36.32
N GLU A 932 20.39 16.81 -35.89
CA GLU A 932 20.98 15.54 -35.48
C GLU A 932 20.28 14.96 -34.24
N ALA A 933 19.92 15.82 -33.27
CA ALA A 933 19.20 15.42 -32.07
C ALA A 933 17.79 14.90 -32.38
N MET A 934 17.08 15.53 -33.32
CA MET A 934 15.76 15.09 -33.77
C MET A 934 15.82 13.70 -34.41
N PHE A 935 16.74 13.48 -35.37
CA PHE A 935 16.92 12.17 -36.00
C PHE A 935 17.39 11.10 -35.02
N ILE A 936 18.25 11.42 -34.05
CA ILE A 936 18.62 10.48 -32.98
C ILE A 936 17.39 10.10 -32.13
N GLY A 937 16.55 11.07 -31.77
CA GLY A 937 15.32 10.79 -31.01
C GLY A 937 14.35 9.89 -31.78
N VAL A 938 14.17 10.13 -33.09
CA VAL A 938 13.39 9.26 -33.97
C VAL A 938 14.00 7.85 -34.05
N GLY A 939 15.32 7.76 -34.19
CA GLY A 939 16.05 6.50 -34.17
C GLY A 939 15.87 5.71 -32.87
N ILE A 940 15.97 6.37 -31.72
CA ILE A 940 15.74 5.73 -30.40
C ILE A 940 14.29 5.25 -30.28
N ALA A 941 13.31 6.06 -30.71
CA ALA A 941 11.91 5.65 -30.68
C ALA A 941 11.67 4.39 -31.54
N GLY A 942 12.25 4.33 -32.75
CA GLY A 942 12.20 3.14 -33.60
C GLY A 942 12.87 1.91 -32.96
N VAL A 943 14.03 2.09 -32.32
CA VAL A 943 14.69 1.00 -31.58
C VAL A 943 13.85 0.53 -30.40
N PHE A 944 13.23 1.43 -29.64
CA PHE A 944 12.33 1.05 -28.54
C PHE A 944 11.14 0.23 -29.03
N THR A 945 10.49 0.67 -30.11
CA THR A 945 9.40 -0.08 -30.75
C THR A 945 9.86 -1.47 -31.20
N MET A 946 11.03 -1.58 -31.84
CA MET A 946 11.62 -2.87 -32.23
C MET A 946 11.97 -3.75 -31.02
N THR A 947 12.58 -3.20 -29.97
CA THR A 947 12.96 -4.01 -28.80
C THR A 947 11.74 -4.49 -28.01
N ASN A 948 10.63 -3.75 -28.05
CA ASN A 948 9.39 -4.20 -27.42
C ASN A 948 8.85 -5.48 -28.08
N THR A 949 9.07 -5.70 -29.39
CA THR A 949 8.65 -6.93 -30.05
C THR A 949 9.52 -8.15 -29.73
N PHE A 950 10.69 -7.96 -29.10
CA PHE A 950 11.50 -9.07 -28.60
C PHE A 950 10.95 -9.68 -27.31
N GLN A 951 10.03 -8.98 -26.64
CA GLN A 951 9.36 -9.50 -25.47
C GLN A 951 8.12 -10.33 -25.86
N PRO A 952 7.82 -11.44 -25.18
CA PRO A 952 6.59 -12.20 -25.42
C PRO A 952 5.33 -11.38 -25.16
N SER A 953 4.34 -11.48 -26.04
CA SER A 953 3.03 -10.85 -25.86
C SER A 953 2.14 -11.73 -24.95
N LEU A 954 2.34 -11.61 -23.64
CA LEU A 954 1.55 -12.33 -22.62
C LEU A 954 0.17 -11.69 -22.36
N SER A 955 -0.14 -10.57 -23.01
CA SER A 955 -1.40 -9.85 -22.87
C SER A 955 -1.68 -9.08 -24.17
N PRO A 956 -2.94 -8.95 -24.59
CA PRO A 956 -3.29 -8.08 -25.71
C PRO A 956 -3.01 -6.62 -25.36
N ASP A 957 -2.47 -5.87 -26.33
CA ASP A 957 -2.21 -4.44 -26.18
C ASP A 957 -3.50 -3.62 -26.34
N TRP A 958 -3.91 -2.93 -25.28
CA TRP A 958 -5.06 -2.01 -25.28
C TRP A 958 -4.61 -0.55 -25.47
N PRO A 959 -5.49 0.33 -25.98
CA PRO A 959 -5.32 1.78 -25.88
C PRO A 959 -5.47 2.24 -24.42
N ASN A 960 -4.81 3.34 -24.03
CA ASN A 960 -4.93 3.87 -22.67
C ASN A 960 -6.21 4.71 -22.53
N VAL A 961 -7.29 4.05 -22.14
CA VAL A 961 -8.63 4.64 -22.03
C VAL A 961 -8.95 5.21 -20.64
N PHE A 962 -8.10 5.00 -19.63
CA PHE A 962 -8.39 5.29 -18.22
C PHE A 962 -8.89 6.72 -17.98
N ASN A 963 -8.28 7.70 -18.67
CA ASN A 963 -8.63 9.12 -18.53
C ASN A 963 -9.90 9.55 -19.30
N GLY A 964 -10.56 8.64 -20.02
CA GLY A 964 -11.73 8.94 -20.84
C GLY A 964 -12.95 9.42 -20.04
N ALA A 965 -13.03 9.07 -18.75
CA ALA A 965 -14.10 9.52 -17.84
C ALA A 965 -13.84 10.88 -17.18
N SER A 966 -12.72 11.55 -17.49
CA SER A 966 -12.42 12.87 -16.93
C SER A 966 -13.43 13.94 -17.37
N ARG A 967 -13.55 15.01 -16.58
CA ARG A 967 -14.53 16.08 -16.83
C ARG A 967 -14.31 16.78 -18.17
N VAL A 968 -13.04 17.01 -18.51
CA VAL A 968 -12.55 17.61 -19.74
C VAL A 968 -11.45 16.69 -20.31
N PRO A 969 -11.81 15.74 -21.20
CA PRO A 969 -10.91 14.70 -21.68
C PRO A 969 -9.57 15.17 -22.24
N PHE A 970 -9.53 16.26 -23.01
CA PHE A 970 -8.25 16.71 -23.58
C PHE A 970 -7.27 17.24 -22.51
N LEU A 971 -7.78 17.76 -21.37
CA LEU A 971 -6.93 18.27 -20.28
C LEU A 971 -6.24 17.16 -19.50
N SER A 972 -6.77 15.92 -19.51
CA SER A 972 -6.16 14.81 -18.77
C SER A 972 -4.82 14.37 -19.36
N ILE A 973 -4.53 14.72 -20.62
CA ILE A 973 -3.24 14.43 -21.26
C ILE A 973 -2.17 15.44 -20.81
N VAL A 974 -2.56 16.60 -20.27
CA VAL A 974 -1.62 17.65 -19.86
C VAL A 974 -0.69 17.19 -18.75
N SER A 975 -1.10 16.22 -17.94
CA SER A 975 -0.25 15.60 -16.91
C SER A 975 1.02 14.96 -17.47
N ASN A 976 1.02 14.53 -18.74
CA ASN A 976 2.19 13.94 -19.42
C ASN A 976 3.37 14.92 -19.51
N LEU A 977 3.13 16.22 -19.38
CA LEU A 977 4.19 17.23 -19.35
C LEU A 977 5.15 17.04 -18.17
N SER A 978 4.64 16.61 -17.02
CA SER A 978 5.47 16.35 -15.84
C SER A 978 6.42 15.17 -16.08
N GLY A 979 5.91 14.07 -16.66
CA GLY A 979 6.69 12.90 -17.05
C GLY A 979 7.77 13.23 -18.09
N PHE A 980 7.44 14.07 -19.08
CA PHE A 980 8.41 14.60 -20.04
C PHE A 980 9.55 15.36 -19.34
N LEU A 981 9.23 16.30 -18.44
CA LEU A 981 10.23 17.11 -17.74
C LEU A 981 11.10 16.28 -16.79
N ILE A 982 10.52 15.29 -16.10
CA ILE A 982 11.29 14.35 -15.28
C ILE A 982 12.27 13.57 -16.16
N SER A 983 11.78 12.98 -17.26
CA SER A 983 12.59 12.18 -18.18
C SER A 983 13.71 13.02 -18.82
N ALA A 984 13.39 14.22 -19.29
CA ALA A 984 14.35 15.15 -19.88
C ALA A 984 15.38 15.63 -18.84
N GLY A 985 14.92 16.06 -17.67
CA GLY A 985 15.76 16.56 -16.58
C GLY A 985 16.69 15.49 -16.04
N PHE A 986 16.16 14.30 -15.75
CA PHE A 986 16.93 13.16 -15.26
C PHE A 986 17.95 12.66 -16.28
N THR A 987 17.55 12.43 -17.53
CA THR A 987 18.47 11.93 -18.56
C THR A 987 19.61 12.92 -18.83
N THR A 988 19.29 14.21 -18.89
CA THR A 988 20.30 15.27 -19.07
C THR A 988 21.25 15.33 -17.86
N PHE A 989 20.73 15.19 -16.64
CA PHE A 989 21.55 15.12 -15.43
C PHE A 989 22.52 13.94 -15.48
N ILE A 990 22.06 12.76 -15.91
CA ILE A 990 22.91 11.56 -16.06
C ILE A 990 24.00 11.81 -17.10
N VAL A 991 23.68 12.38 -18.27
CA VAL A 991 24.66 12.73 -19.32
C VAL A 991 25.75 13.66 -18.79
N LEU A 992 25.36 14.70 -18.04
CA LEU A 992 26.28 15.66 -17.44
C LEU A 992 27.12 15.03 -16.33
N PHE A 993 26.53 14.14 -15.52
CA PHE A 993 27.23 13.38 -14.50
C PHE A 993 28.31 12.48 -15.12
N ILE A 994 27.97 11.72 -16.17
CA ILE A 994 28.90 10.87 -16.91
C ILE A 994 30.02 11.72 -17.53
N SER A 995 29.68 12.85 -18.16
CA SER A 995 30.64 13.80 -18.74
C SER A 995 31.69 14.28 -17.73
N LYS A 996 31.23 14.64 -16.53
CA LYS A 996 32.09 15.08 -15.44
C LYS A 996 32.97 13.96 -14.90
N LYS A 997 32.42 12.76 -14.68
CA LYS A 997 33.15 11.62 -14.07
C LYS A 997 34.10 10.92 -15.02
N THR A 998 33.81 10.93 -16.33
CA THR A 998 34.66 10.35 -17.37
C THR A 998 35.61 11.35 -18.01
N LYS A 999 35.59 12.63 -17.58
CA LYS A 999 36.30 13.73 -18.24
C LYS A 999 36.06 13.72 -19.75
N LEU A 1000 34.80 13.81 -20.16
CA LEU A 1000 34.36 13.73 -21.56
C LEU A 1000 34.81 12.43 -22.26
N TRP A 1001 34.64 11.29 -21.57
CA TRP A 1001 34.98 9.95 -22.07
C TRP A 1001 36.49 9.67 -22.25
N THR A 1002 37.37 10.40 -21.57
CA THR A 1002 38.82 10.16 -21.62
C THR A 1002 39.29 9.14 -20.57
N ILE A 1003 38.60 9.04 -19.43
CA ILE A 1003 38.91 8.10 -18.33
C ILE A 1003 37.72 7.20 -18.00
N LYS A 1004 37.99 6.06 -17.33
CA LYS A 1004 36.96 5.13 -16.80
C LYS A 1004 35.97 4.60 -17.85
N LYS A 1005 36.42 4.44 -19.10
CA LYS A 1005 35.59 4.02 -20.24
C LYS A 1005 34.92 2.66 -20.02
N GLY A 1006 35.65 1.68 -19.46
CA GLY A 1006 35.13 0.34 -19.17
C GLY A 1006 33.96 0.37 -18.19
N LEU A 1007 34.18 0.98 -17.01
CA LEU A 1007 33.15 1.12 -15.97
C LEU A 1007 31.87 1.77 -16.49
N PHE A 1008 31.98 2.92 -17.18
CA PHE A 1008 30.79 3.60 -17.68
C PHE A 1008 30.13 2.91 -18.88
N SER A 1009 30.87 2.09 -19.64
CA SER A 1009 30.25 1.23 -20.66
C SER A 1009 29.37 0.16 -20.02
N MET A 1010 29.82 -0.45 -18.90
CA MET A 1010 29.01 -1.39 -18.12
C MET A 1010 27.79 -0.71 -17.48
N LEU A 1011 27.94 0.51 -16.95
CA LEU A 1011 26.82 1.28 -16.39
C LEU A 1011 25.78 1.68 -17.44
N PHE A 1012 26.15 1.90 -18.69
CA PHE A 1012 25.18 2.13 -19.76
C PHE A 1012 24.35 0.88 -20.05
N ILE A 1013 24.96 -0.31 -20.05
CA ILE A 1013 24.23 -1.58 -20.19
C ILE A 1013 23.26 -1.77 -19.02
N LEU A 1014 23.72 -1.56 -17.79
CA LEU A 1014 22.86 -1.62 -16.61
C LEU A 1014 21.71 -0.61 -16.70
N PHE A 1015 21.97 0.62 -17.16
CA PHE A 1015 20.94 1.63 -17.34
C PHE A 1015 19.93 1.23 -18.43
N GLY A 1016 20.38 0.61 -19.52
CA GLY A 1016 19.49 0.04 -20.55
C GLY A 1016 18.57 -1.05 -20.01
N LEU A 1017 19.10 -1.95 -19.16
CA LEU A 1017 18.31 -2.97 -18.47
C LEU A 1017 17.27 -2.35 -17.53
N ILE A 1018 17.65 -1.32 -16.77
CA ILE A 1018 16.74 -0.59 -15.87
C ILE A 1018 15.61 0.08 -16.67
N VAL A 1019 15.94 0.79 -17.74
CA VAL A 1019 14.94 1.51 -18.55
C VAL A 1019 13.94 0.55 -19.17
N ILE A 1020 14.41 -0.54 -19.81
CA ILE A 1020 13.51 -1.51 -20.46
C ILE A 1020 12.72 -2.31 -19.42
N GLY A 1021 13.31 -2.66 -18.28
CA GLY A 1021 12.64 -3.46 -17.25
C GLY A 1021 11.64 -2.70 -16.39
N SER A 1022 11.66 -1.36 -16.39
CA SER A 1022 10.86 -0.54 -15.47
C SER A 1022 9.36 -0.48 -15.76
N ASN A 1023 8.92 -0.76 -17.00
CA ASN A 1023 7.53 -0.57 -17.42
C ASN A 1023 6.70 -1.87 -17.46
N ASN A 1024 7.31 -3.00 -17.81
CA ASN A 1024 6.79 -4.36 -17.63
C ASN A 1024 7.85 -5.33 -18.20
N ILE A 1025 8.13 -6.45 -17.52
CA ILE A 1025 8.98 -7.51 -18.06
C ILE A 1025 8.07 -8.69 -18.38
N THR A 1026 7.99 -9.10 -19.65
CA THR A 1026 7.20 -10.29 -20.02
C THR A 1026 8.06 -11.48 -20.44
N GLY A 1027 9.39 -11.33 -20.43
CA GLY A 1027 10.34 -12.43 -20.64
C GLY A 1027 11.79 -12.02 -20.37
N ILE A 1028 12.52 -12.85 -19.64
CA ILE A 1028 13.90 -12.55 -19.18
C ILE A 1028 14.87 -12.39 -20.36
N GLY A 1029 14.84 -13.31 -21.33
CA GLY A 1029 15.74 -13.27 -22.48
C GLY A 1029 15.53 -12.02 -23.35
N GLY A 1030 14.27 -11.70 -23.66
CA GLY A 1030 13.87 -10.51 -24.42
C GLY A 1030 14.21 -9.22 -23.68
N TRP A 1031 14.05 -9.18 -22.35
CA TRP A 1031 14.45 -8.05 -21.52
C TRP A 1031 15.97 -7.82 -21.53
N ILE A 1032 16.77 -8.87 -21.33
CA ILE A 1032 18.24 -8.76 -21.30
C ILE A 1032 18.79 -8.30 -22.65
N SER A 1033 18.35 -8.93 -23.75
CA SER A 1033 18.79 -8.57 -25.10
C SER A 1033 18.42 -7.13 -25.44
N SER A 1034 17.18 -6.73 -25.18
CA SER A 1034 16.68 -5.36 -25.37
C SER A 1034 17.45 -4.34 -24.53
N GLY A 1035 17.70 -4.64 -23.25
CA GLY A 1035 18.45 -3.77 -22.36
C GLY A 1035 19.91 -3.61 -22.77
N ILE A 1036 20.57 -4.67 -23.27
CA ILE A 1036 21.92 -4.58 -23.83
C ILE A 1036 21.93 -3.70 -25.08
N ILE A 1037 21.00 -3.92 -26.01
CA ILE A 1037 20.88 -3.13 -27.25
C ILE A 1037 20.69 -1.65 -26.92
N VAL A 1038 19.76 -1.33 -26.02
CA VAL A 1038 19.47 0.03 -25.58
C VAL A 1038 20.65 0.65 -24.82
N GLY A 1039 21.35 -0.12 -23.99
CA GLY A 1039 22.54 0.34 -23.30
C GLY A 1039 23.70 0.66 -24.24
N VAL A 1040 23.94 -0.20 -25.24
CA VAL A 1040 24.92 0.05 -26.31
C VAL A 1040 24.53 1.29 -27.12
N LEU A 1041 23.24 1.44 -27.43
CA LEU A 1041 22.71 2.61 -28.12
C LEU A 1041 22.94 3.90 -27.31
N PHE A 1042 22.58 3.93 -26.02
CA PHE A 1042 22.83 5.08 -25.15
C PHE A 1042 24.31 5.43 -25.05
N ARG A 1043 25.17 4.42 -24.96
CA ARG A 1043 26.63 4.60 -24.99
C ARG A 1043 27.08 5.23 -26.31
N TRP A 1044 26.59 4.73 -27.45
CA TRP A 1044 26.91 5.28 -28.76
C TRP A 1044 26.47 6.74 -28.87
N VAL A 1045 25.20 7.05 -28.59
CA VAL A 1045 24.63 8.42 -28.61
C VAL A 1045 25.43 9.36 -27.72
N TYR A 1046 25.86 8.89 -26.55
CA TYR A 1046 26.70 9.68 -25.66
C TYR A 1046 28.07 10.02 -26.26
N ILE A 1047 28.76 9.02 -26.82
CA ILE A 1047 30.10 9.18 -27.41
C ILE A 1047 30.05 10.01 -28.70
N SER A 1048 29.06 9.76 -29.56
CA SER A 1048 28.95 10.40 -30.87
C SER A 1048 28.47 11.85 -30.77
N THR A 1049 27.54 12.14 -29.85
CA THR A 1049 26.77 13.39 -29.83
C THR A 1049 26.77 14.08 -28.46
N LEU A 1050 26.22 13.44 -27.42
CA LEU A 1050 25.88 14.14 -26.18
C LEU A 1050 27.09 14.61 -25.37
N ARG A 1051 28.26 13.97 -25.50
CA ARG A 1051 29.49 14.48 -24.84
C ARG A 1051 29.98 15.82 -25.40
N TYR A 1052 29.58 16.18 -26.63
CA TYR A 1052 29.96 17.43 -27.28
C TYR A 1052 28.93 18.54 -27.07
N ASN A 1053 27.64 18.17 -27.00
CA ASN A 1053 26.56 19.10 -26.70
C ASN A 1053 25.46 18.42 -25.87
N PRO A 1054 25.55 18.43 -24.53
CA PRO A 1054 24.56 17.82 -23.66
C PRO A 1054 23.16 18.45 -23.74
N GLU A 1055 23.03 19.70 -24.21
CA GLU A 1055 21.72 20.37 -24.39
C GLU A 1055 20.82 19.61 -25.36
N LEU A 1056 21.41 18.87 -26.30
CA LEU A 1056 20.67 18.07 -27.28
C LEU A 1056 19.85 16.95 -26.65
N THR A 1057 20.13 16.55 -25.40
CA THR A 1057 19.31 15.56 -24.69
C THR A 1057 17.86 16.00 -24.57
N LEU A 1058 17.60 17.30 -24.34
CA LEU A 1058 16.24 17.83 -24.27
C LEU A 1058 15.47 17.60 -25.59
N HIS A 1059 16.13 17.85 -26.72
CA HIS A 1059 15.54 17.67 -28.05
C HIS A 1059 15.38 16.20 -28.45
N ILE A 1060 16.30 15.33 -28.02
CA ILE A 1060 16.16 13.86 -28.20
C ILE A 1060 14.91 13.37 -27.46
N ILE A 1061 14.77 13.69 -26.16
CA ILE A 1061 13.61 13.28 -25.35
C ILE A 1061 12.32 13.91 -25.89
N SER A 1062 12.37 15.16 -26.35
CA SER A 1062 11.23 15.81 -27.00
C SER A 1062 10.77 15.04 -28.23
N SER A 1063 11.71 14.62 -29.08
CA SER A 1063 11.39 13.86 -30.30
C SER A 1063 10.78 12.50 -29.99
N ILE A 1064 11.32 11.77 -29.01
CA ILE A 1064 10.74 10.49 -28.54
C ILE A 1064 9.31 10.70 -28.03
N THR A 1065 9.09 11.74 -27.23
CA THR A 1065 7.77 12.05 -26.65
C THR A 1065 6.77 12.46 -27.73
N VAL A 1066 7.18 13.30 -28.68
CA VAL A 1066 6.34 13.76 -29.80
C VAL A 1066 5.92 12.57 -30.68
N ILE A 1067 6.81 11.62 -30.96
CA ILE A 1067 6.46 10.40 -31.73
C ILE A 1067 5.38 9.59 -31.01
N SER A 1068 5.51 9.40 -29.70
CA SER A 1068 4.49 8.72 -28.91
C SER A 1068 3.14 9.46 -28.94
N LEU A 1069 3.15 10.80 -28.87
CA LEU A 1069 1.93 11.62 -28.93
C LEU A 1069 1.31 11.65 -30.33
N ILE A 1070 2.10 11.57 -31.40
CA ILE A 1070 1.60 11.44 -32.77
C ILE A 1070 0.83 10.12 -32.93
N SER A 1071 1.30 9.02 -32.34
CA SER A 1071 0.56 7.76 -32.35
C SER A 1071 -0.83 7.91 -31.71
N GLU A 1072 -0.94 8.66 -30.62
CA GLU A 1072 -2.21 8.97 -29.95
C GLU A 1072 -3.11 9.91 -30.77
N ILE A 1073 -2.55 10.73 -31.66
CA ILE A 1073 -3.32 11.57 -32.59
C ILE A 1073 -3.90 10.73 -33.72
N ILE A 1074 -3.13 9.78 -34.25
CA ILE A 1074 -3.54 8.91 -35.37
C ILE A 1074 -4.61 7.91 -34.91
N THR A 1075 -4.43 7.33 -33.72
CA THR A 1075 -5.39 6.38 -33.12
C THR A 1075 -5.75 6.85 -31.70
N PRO A 1076 -6.70 7.80 -31.57
CA PRO A 1076 -7.07 8.35 -30.27
C PRO A 1076 -7.73 7.29 -29.38
N ALA A 1077 -7.28 7.17 -28.13
CA ALA A 1077 -7.88 6.23 -27.18
C ALA A 1077 -9.30 6.65 -26.75
N PHE A 1078 -9.62 7.95 -26.76
CA PHE A 1078 -10.92 8.50 -26.37
C PHE A 1078 -11.16 9.90 -26.98
N PRO A 1079 -12.39 10.43 -26.97
CA PRO A 1079 -12.69 11.73 -27.58
C PRO A 1079 -11.96 12.86 -26.86
N GLY A 1080 -11.21 13.68 -27.61
CA GLY A 1080 -10.36 14.74 -27.05
C GLY A 1080 -8.90 14.33 -26.84
N ALA A 1081 -8.54 13.05 -26.97
CA ALA A 1081 -7.16 12.60 -26.80
C ALA A 1081 -6.22 13.20 -27.86
N ALA A 1082 -6.63 13.22 -29.14
CA ALA A 1082 -5.86 13.84 -30.21
C ALA A 1082 -5.59 15.34 -29.98
N LEU A 1083 -6.61 16.08 -29.49
CA LEU A 1083 -6.49 17.49 -29.18
C LEU A 1083 -5.51 17.72 -28.02
N GLY A 1084 -5.65 16.93 -26.94
CA GLY A 1084 -4.76 16.99 -25.78
C GLY A 1084 -3.30 16.70 -26.17
N SER A 1085 -3.08 15.66 -26.97
CA SER A 1085 -1.75 15.32 -27.51
C SER A 1085 -1.16 16.44 -28.38
N SER A 1086 -1.97 17.07 -29.24
CA SER A 1086 -1.54 18.22 -30.07
C SER A 1086 -1.11 19.42 -29.22
N LEU A 1087 -1.88 19.76 -28.18
CA LEU A 1087 -1.56 20.84 -27.25
C LEU A 1087 -0.26 20.57 -26.48
N ILE A 1088 0.02 19.33 -26.12
CA ILE A 1088 1.27 18.96 -25.45
C ILE A 1088 2.45 19.03 -26.41
N ILE A 1089 2.31 18.60 -27.67
CA ILE A 1089 3.35 18.79 -28.69
C ILE A 1089 3.70 20.28 -28.82
N ILE A 1090 2.70 21.16 -28.92
CA ILE A 1090 2.92 22.61 -28.97
C ILE A 1090 3.62 23.10 -27.70
N SER A 1091 3.20 22.64 -26.53
CA SER A 1091 3.82 23.01 -25.24
C SER A 1091 5.29 22.58 -25.16
N ILE A 1092 5.62 21.38 -25.64
CA ILE A 1092 7.01 20.88 -25.73
C ILE A 1092 7.83 21.75 -26.70
N ILE A 1093 7.26 22.15 -27.85
CA ILE A 1093 7.94 23.04 -28.80
C ILE A 1093 8.21 24.42 -28.18
N VAL A 1094 7.22 25.00 -27.51
CA VAL A 1094 7.37 26.30 -26.81
C VAL A 1094 8.42 26.21 -25.72
N LEU A 1095 8.40 25.16 -24.89
CA LEU A 1095 9.40 24.95 -23.83
C LEU A 1095 10.82 24.81 -24.40
N ASN A 1096 10.98 24.08 -25.50
CA ASN A 1096 12.25 23.97 -26.21
C ASN A 1096 12.73 25.33 -26.75
N TYR A 1097 11.83 26.11 -27.35
CA TYR A 1097 12.15 27.45 -27.84
C TYR A 1097 12.59 28.39 -26.70
N CYS A 1098 11.84 28.40 -25.61
CA CYS A 1098 12.19 29.16 -24.40
C CYS A 1098 13.56 28.73 -23.87
N TRP A 1099 13.82 27.42 -23.77
CA TRP A 1099 15.09 26.90 -23.29
C TRP A 1099 16.28 27.42 -24.11
N VAL A 1100 16.20 27.34 -25.44
CA VAL A 1100 17.24 27.83 -26.35
C VAL A 1100 17.44 29.35 -26.20
N HIS A 1101 16.35 30.12 -26.15
CA HIS A 1101 16.43 31.58 -26.03
C HIS A 1101 17.04 32.05 -24.69
N PHE A 1102 16.68 31.40 -23.59
CA PHE A 1102 17.24 31.71 -22.27
C PHE A 1102 18.68 31.23 -22.09
N SER A 1103 19.09 30.15 -22.78
CA SER A 1103 20.47 29.65 -22.76
C SER A 1103 21.42 30.44 -23.68
N ALA A 1104 20.87 31.20 -24.64
CA ALA A 1104 21.62 32.06 -25.56
C ALA A 1104 21.96 33.46 -24.97
N LYS A 1105 21.19 33.94 -23.98
CA LYS A 1105 21.35 35.27 -23.35
C LYS A 1105 22.36 35.31 -22.18
N ASN A 1106 22.93 34.17 -21.80
CA ASN A 1106 24.00 34.03 -20.80
C ASN A 1106 25.22 33.30 -21.40
#